data_AF-A0A7S0EIM9-F1
#
_entry.id   AF-A0A7S0EIM9-F1
#
_cell.length_a   1.000
_cell.length_b   1.000
_cell.length_c   1.000
_cell.angle_alpha   90.00
_cell.angle_beta   90.00
_cell.angle_gamma   90.00
#
_symmetry.space_group_name_H-M   'P 1'
#
loop_
_entity.id
_entity.type
_entity.pdbx_description
1 polymer ?
#
loop_
_entity_poly.entity_id
_entity_poly.type
_entity_poly.pdbx_seq_one_letter_code
_entity_poly.pdbx_strand_id
1 'polypeptide(L)'
;LRKARSPTAMRLWLTLAGAACVSACTTYAAGRLATADGTVWVTHSDDGAGASDPRVSWIKAAEHVHPTRPIWPDIEDYPRFVGTARGQTYHKMEGQVETEPVGFIPQVKHTHGYYESNYALQNDCGLSFGESTASAVFRADMIGTKGTDGAALLCVNELTKLAAERTCSARKAVELMGSLAETYGFYGPDGGAGEVLTVGDTEEAWVFHILSDPSGKSALWVAQRVPDGHVAVIANMFTIREIDLGDSANFLGSSNLLDTARTYGLWDGKGALDFTRAFSLGEYASKYYSGRRMWDGYRRFKPSLVLPTTYDSLKDDMADNAWGKSVYPFSVMPDALLSVGDAFAAHRSHYEGTAFDTTQGVAAGPFGSPDRYAAFSLNPAKHVGDDPGYGAWERTVAIYRASCVWVSAAKAGLPSALAGTVWYGVADPSKTVFVPMMVAMGEPPAPYTVGTPGKLDRHSAYWAVRYLQNLAQLRYKDMIVDINRHAAHWERHGAEAVAALRRDHADGPTIKKVLDALAEQVLAATWQLSDELMVKYADGGLTAPPLPDSTIPSHDLGYSAAWLRAAGFTKGPQRMGLPAVEQNPSPPAEVAAAAAATAADAAAFPSRLFAKKPIGADSADAAFDDVSISAATSAPSQPIASGHLPLALAGLVTLVAAAVLLVVRRTAPAPDASAWESAALAAPATGVGAEERSYATL
;
A
#
# COMPACT_ATOMS: atom_id res chain seq x y z
N LEU A 1 28.74 -13.67 58.80
CA LEU A 1 28.67 -12.51 59.73
C LEU A 1 28.85 -11.21 58.95
N ARG A 2 28.41 -10.06 59.49
CA ARG A 2 28.32 -8.77 58.77
C ARG A 2 29.68 -8.11 58.50
N LYS A 3 29.90 -7.55 57.30
CA LYS A 3 30.00 -6.08 57.04
C LYS A 3 30.26 -5.77 55.56
N ALA A 4 29.94 -4.54 55.15
CA ALA A 4 29.90 -4.09 53.76
C ALA A 4 31.21 -3.45 53.24
N ARG A 5 31.33 -3.38 51.91
CA ARG A 5 32.02 -2.33 51.16
C ARG A 5 31.10 -1.85 50.02
N SER A 6 31.32 -0.63 49.53
CA SER A 6 30.38 0.09 48.66
C SER A 6 30.46 -0.33 47.17
N PRO A 7 29.33 -0.27 46.43
CA PRO A 7 29.35 -0.33 44.97
C PRO A 7 29.59 1.07 44.37
N THR A 8 30.65 1.21 43.58
CA THR A 8 30.85 2.38 42.71
C THR A 8 31.62 1.96 41.46
N ALA A 9 31.34 2.62 40.32
CA ALA A 9 31.99 2.39 39.03
C ALA A 9 31.78 1.02 38.35
N MET A 10 30.52 0.56 38.25
CA MET A 10 30.10 -0.10 37.00
C MET A 10 29.59 0.99 36.07
N ARG A 11 30.43 1.42 35.11
CA ARG A 11 30.06 2.44 34.13
C ARG A 11 29.08 1.85 33.13
N LEU A 12 27.81 2.20 33.28
CA LEU A 12 26.76 1.91 32.32
C LEU A 12 27.05 2.69 31.03
N TRP A 13 27.46 1.98 29.98
CA TRP A 13 27.53 2.55 28.63
C TRP A 13 26.10 2.73 28.11
N LEU A 14 25.49 3.89 28.37
CA LEU A 14 24.43 4.38 27.49
C LEU A 14 25.09 4.80 26.18
N THR A 15 25.09 3.89 25.20
CA THR A 15 25.13 4.28 23.81
C THR A 15 23.92 5.18 23.54
N LEU A 16 24.16 6.39 23.04
CA LEU A 16 23.09 7.22 22.49
C LEU A 16 22.66 6.59 21.16
N ALA A 17 21.71 5.66 21.22
CA ALA A 17 21.03 5.17 20.04
C ALA A 17 20.37 6.36 19.33
N GLY A 18 20.77 6.61 18.07
CA GLY A 18 20.06 7.54 17.21
C GLY A 18 18.60 7.13 17.05
N ALA A 19 17.71 8.09 16.83
CA ALA A 19 16.27 7.84 16.72
C ALA A 19 15.91 7.21 15.35
N ALA A 20 16.36 5.99 15.10
CA ALA A 20 16.13 5.26 13.87
C ALA A 20 14.63 5.10 13.57
N CYS A 21 14.22 5.40 12.34
CA CYS A 21 13.02 4.79 11.78
C CYS A 21 13.41 3.35 11.41
N VAL A 22 12.61 2.36 11.79
CA VAL A 22 12.86 0.98 11.35
C VAL A 22 11.99 0.73 10.14
N SER A 23 12.50 1.02 8.94
CA SER A 23 11.92 0.46 7.73
C SER A 23 12.06 -1.06 7.76
N ALA A 24 11.06 -1.73 7.20
CA ALA A 24 10.83 -3.15 7.44
C ALA A 24 10.35 -3.85 6.17
N CYS A 25 10.97 -3.51 5.05
CA CYS A 25 10.54 -3.79 3.70
C CYS A 25 10.42 -5.28 3.35
N THR A 26 9.71 -5.61 2.27
CA THR A 26 9.65 -6.96 1.70
C THR A 26 10.02 -6.90 0.22
N THR A 27 10.74 -7.91 -0.28
CA THR A 27 11.11 -7.99 -1.70
C THR A 27 11.08 -9.42 -2.25
N TYR A 28 10.89 -9.49 -3.56
CA TYR A 28 10.80 -10.69 -4.40
C TYR A 28 11.65 -10.45 -5.65
N ALA A 29 12.33 -11.49 -6.13
CA ALA A 29 13.07 -11.46 -7.39
C ALA A 29 12.79 -12.74 -8.20
N ALA A 30 12.32 -12.60 -9.44
CA ALA A 30 12.01 -13.72 -10.32
C ALA A 30 12.81 -13.62 -11.64
N GLY A 31 13.40 -14.75 -12.05
CA GLY A 31 14.10 -14.86 -13.32
C GLY A 31 13.17 -14.96 -14.53
N ARG A 32 13.69 -14.61 -15.72
CA ARG A 32 12.95 -14.53 -16.99
C ARG A 32 12.28 -15.83 -17.50
N LEU A 33 12.57 -16.99 -16.92
CA LEU A 33 11.92 -18.27 -17.23
C LEU A 33 10.96 -18.73 -16.12
N ALA A 34 10.87 -17.99 -15.02
CA ALA A 34 9.84 -18.15 -14.00
C ALA A 34 8.54 -17.40 -14.34
N THR A 35 8.52 -16.64 -15.44
CA THR A 35 7.50 -15.61 -15.72
C THR A 35 6.73 -15.83 -17.02
N ALA A 36 5.47 -15.40 -17.04
CA ALA A 36 4.54 -15.67 -18.13
C ALA A 36 4.83 -14.87 -19.41
N ASP A 37 5.46 -13.70 -19.30
CA ASP A 37 5.82 -12.86 -20.44
C ASP A 37 7.33 -12.79 -20.72
N GLY A 38 8.17 -13.52 -19.98
CA GLY A 38 9.62 -13.50 -20.14
C GLY A 38 10.31 -12.27 -19.55
N THR A 39 9.67 -11.51 -18.65
CA THR A 39 10.34 -10.47 -17.85
C THR A 39 11.15 -11.07 -16.72
N VAL A 40 12.29 -10.46 -16.41
CA VAL A 40 12.82 -10.45 -15.04
C VAL A 40 12.00 -9.44 -14.24
N TRP A 41 11.67 -9.73 -12.99
CA TRP A 41 11.13 -8.71 -12.08
C TRP A 41 11.77 -8.73 -10.70
N VAL A 42 11.95 -7.53 -10.14
CA VAL A 42 12.35 -7.26 -8.75
C VAL A 42 11.38 -6.27 -8.13
N THR A 43 11.20 -6.31 -6.81
CA THR A 43 10.11 -5.57 -6.14
C THR A 43 10.54 -4.93 -4.84
N HIS A 44 9.71 -4.07 -4.26
CA HIS A 44 9.94 -3.50 -2.94
C HIS A 44 8.62 -3.00 -2.33
N SER A 45 8.31 -3.34 -1.07
CA SER A 45 7.42 -2.53 -0.21
C SER A 45 8.27 -1.61 0.68
N ASP A 46 8.34 -0.32 0.38
CA ASP A 46 9.12 0.66 1.18
C ASP A 46 8.28 1.01 2.43
N ASP A 47 8.67 0.48 3.59
CA ASP A 47 7.80 0.38 4.78
C ASP A 47 8.08 1.45 5.85
N GLY A 48 8.35 2.69 5.42
CA GLY A 48 8.73 3.83 6.27
C GLY A 48 7.71 4.27 7.33
N ALA A 49 8.06 4.15 8.61
CA ALA A 49 7.16 4.36 9.75
C ALA A 49 7.02 5.83 10.22
N GLY A 50 6.60 6.76 9.35
CA GLY A 50 6.41 8.14 9.78
C GLY A 50 6.02 9.15 8.71
N ALA A 51 6.94 10.07 8.41
CA ALA A 51 6.77 11.18 7.48
C ALA A 51 7.53 10.93 6.17
N SER A 52 7.74 9.66 5.79
CA SER A 52 8.45 9.23 4.59
C SER A 52 7.92 9.93 3.33
N ASP A 53 8.83 10.41 2.49
CA ASP A 53 8.51 11.17 1.29
C ASP A 53 7.94 10.23 0.18
N PRO A 54 6.68 10.34 -0.24
CA PRO A 54 6.08 9.35 -1.15
C PRO A 54 6.44 9.56 -2.63
N ARG A 55 7.12 10.67 -2.94
CA ARG A 55 7.23 11.22 -4.29
C ARG A 55 8.28 10.51 -5.13
N VAL A 56 7.96 10.31 -6.41
CA VAL A 56 8.87 9.80 -7.44
C VAL A 56 9.59 10.98 -8.11
N SER A 57 10.85 10.80 -8.48
CA SER A 57 11.62 11.76 -9.28
C SER A 57 12.30 11.10 -10.47
N TRP A 58 12.52 11.88 -11.53
CA TRP A 58 13.31 11.49 -12.69
C TRP A 58 14.70 12.15 -12.64
N ILE A 59 15.75 11.34 -12.62
CA ILE A 59 17.10 11.80 -12.91
C ILE A 59 17.32 11.55 -14.40
N LYS A 60 17.57 12.63 -15.14
CA LYS A 60 17.83 12.60 -16.58
C LYS A 60 19.27 12.16 -16.86
N ALA A 61 19.47 11.37 -17.91
CA ALA A 61 20.80 11.03 -18.43
C ALA A 61 21.64 12.28 -18.74
N ALA A 62 22.93 12.28 -18.40
CA ALA A 62 23.76 13.47 -18.40
C ALA A 62 25.23 13.21 -18.77
N GLU A 63 25.84 14.20 -19.43
CA GLU A 63 27.28 14.30 -19.63
C GLU A 63 27.87 15.22 -18.55
N HIS A 64 28.86 14.72 -17.79
CA HIS A 64 29.47 15.44 -16.68
C HIS A 64 30.86 15.95 -17.04
N VAL A 65 31.11 17.23 -16.76
CA VAL A 65 32.42 17.89 -16.92
C VAL A 65 33.14 18.14 -15.58
N HIS A 66 32.47 17.86 -14.46
CA HIS A 66 33.03 18.00 -13.12
C HIS A 66 33.73 16.69 -12.69
N PRO A 67 34.84 16.76 -11.94
CA PRO A 67 35.61 15.56 -11.56
C PRO A 67 34.97 14.73 -10.45
N THR A 68 33.96 15.27 -9.74
CA THR A 68 33.37 14.67 -8.53
C THR A 68 31.85 14.63 -8.57
N ARG A 69 31.29 13.53 -8.07
CA ARG A 69 29.86 13.33 -7.77
C ARG A 69 29.70 13.57 -6.26
N PRO A 70 28.87 14.54 -5.81
CA PRO A 70 28.52 14.66 -4.40
C PRO A 70 27.83 13.39 -3.93
N ILE A 71 27.89 13.09 -2.63
CA ILE A 71 27.14 12.05 -1.96
C ILE A 71 26.21 12.72 -0.95
N TRP A 72 24.95 12.30 -0.94
CA TRP A 72 23.90 12.89 -0.10
C TRP A 72 23.66 12.05 1.16
N PRO A 73 23.25 12.67 2.29
CA PRO A 73 22.80 11.93 3.46
C PRO A 73 21.49 11.20 3.15
N ASP A 74 21.27 10.08 3.85
CA ASP A 74 19.94 9.47 3.92
C ASP A 74 19.05 10.23 4.89
N ILE A 75 17.79 10.45 4.51
CA ILE A 75 16.82 11.24 5.29
C ILE A 75 15.47 10.51 5.42
N GLU A 76 15.03 9.80 4.38
CA GLU A 76 13.72 9.15 4.18
C GLU A 76 12.47 10.05 4.32
N ASP A 77 12.33 10.72 5.46
CA ASP A 77 11.25 11.63 5.83
C ASP A 77 11.22 12.88 4.91
N TYR A 78 10.02 13.45 4.74
CA TYR A 78 9.76 14.57 3.86
C TYR A 78 10.35 15.89 4.42
N PRO A 79 11.07 16.69 3.60
CA PRO A 79 11.50 16.40 2.24
C PRO A 79 12.79 15.55 2.23
N ARG A 80 12.79 14.39 1.55
CA ARG A 80 13.95 13.47 1.59
C ARG A 80 15.22 14.03 0.93
N PHE A 81 15.04 15.05 0.10
CA PHE A 81 16.08 15.82 -0.55
C PHE A 81 15.50 17.18 -0.95
N VAL A 82 16.34 18.22 -0.94
CA VAL A 82 16.02 19.57 -1.42
C VAL A 82 17.20 20.07 -2.26
N GLY A 83 16.99 20.23 -3.57
CA GLY A 83 18.01 20.67 -4.51
C GLY A 83 17.74 20.24 -5.94
N THR A 84 18.63 20.59 -6.87
CA THR A 84 18.49 20.28 -8.31
C THR A 84 19.14 18.97 -8.73
N ALA A 85 19.97 18.35 -7.88
CA ALA A 85 20.80 17.20 -8.23
C ALA A 85 20.04 15.86 -8.42
N ARG A 86 18.79 15.77 -7.95
CA ARG A 86 17.96 14.55 -7.98
C ARG A 86 16.62 14.74 -8.73
N GLY A 87 16.59 15.64 -9.70
CA GLY A 87 15.40 15.87 -10.56
C GLY A 87 14.40 16.89 -9.99
N GLN A 88 13.40 17.23 -10.81
CA GLN A 88 12.55 18.41 -10.58
C GLN A 88 11.61 18.27 -9.36
N THR A 89 11.23 17.05 -8.99
CA THR A 89 10.41 16.75 -7.79
C THR A 89 11.00 17.34 -6.51
N TYR A 90 12.32 17.42 -6.39
CA TYR A 90 13.01 17.90 -5.18
C TYR A 90 13.51 19.35 -5.27
N HIS A 91 13.08 20.10 -6.30
CA HIS A 91 13.38 21.52 -6.40
C HIS A 91 12.86 22.30 -5.17
N LYS A 92 13.69 23.23 -4.71
CA LYS A 92 13.51 24.00 -3.47
C LYS A 92 12.21 24.81 -3.46
N MET A 93 11.36 24.53 -2.47
CA MET A 93 10.17 25.32 -2.16
C MET A 93 10.50 26.44 -1.16
N GLU A 94 9.61 27.42 -1.02
CA GLU A 94 9.77 28.51 -0.06
C GLU A 94 9.92 27.98 1.39
N GLY A 95 10.86 28.55 2.14
CA GLY A 95 11.17 28.13 3.51
C GLY A 95 12.02 26.87 3.66
N GLN A 96 12.30 26.12 2.60
CA GLN A 96 13.20 24.96 2.66
C GLN A 96 14.68 25.37 2.66
N VAL A 97 15.50 24.57 3.34
CA VAL A 97 16.97 24.59 3.25
C VAL A 97 17.40 23.51 2.26
N GLU A 98 18.45 23.76 1.46
CA GLU A 98 18.99 22.75 0.54
C GLU A 98 19.71 21.64 1.33
N THR A 99 19.67 20.41 0.81
CA THR A 99 20.41 19.30 1.40
C THR A 99 21.90 19.47 1.08
N GLU A 100 22.75 19.47 2.12
CA GLU A 100 24.20 19.52 1.97
C GLU A 100 24.79 18.12 1.71
N PRO A 101 25.88 17.99 0.93
CA PRO A 101 26.52 16.70 0.67
C PRO A 101 27.40 16.26 1.85
N VAL A 102 27.38 14.96 2.18
CA VAL A 102 28.22 14.35 3.23
C VAL A 102 29.62 13.96 2.73
N GLY A 103 29.83 13.91 1.42
CA GLY A 103 31.13 13.67 0.82
C GLY A 103 31.09 13.68 -0.71
N PHE A 104 32.15 13.17 -1.34
CA PHE A 104 32.31 13.17 -2.79
C PHE A 104 33.08 11.92 -3.25
N ILE A 105 32.70 11.37 -4.42
CA ILE A 105 33.44 10.32 -5.12
C ILE A 105 33.82 10.79 -6.54
N PRO A 106 34.76 10.13 -7.25
CA PRO A 106 35.05 10.41 -8.65
C PRO A 106 33.80 10.28 -9.54
N GLN A 107 33.63 11.24 -10.45
CA GLN A 107 32.51 11.25 -11.38
C GLN A 107 32.84 10.52 -12.69
N VAL A 108 31.83 9.87 -13.27
CA VAL A 108 31.89 9.27 -14.60
C VAL A 108 31.46 10.30 -15.66
N LYS A 109 32.03 10.23 -16.87
CA LYS A 109 31.72 11.19 -17.96
C LYS A 109 30.25 11.15 -18.37
N HIS A 110 29.63 9.98 -18.37
CA HIS A 110 28.23 9.77 -18.79
C HIS A 110 27.48 9.07 -17.66
N THR A 111 26.25 9.50 -17.37
CA THR A 111 25.32 8.77 -16.51
C THR A 111 24.00 8.50 -17.22
N HIS A 112 23.46 7.30 -17.03
CA HIS A 112 22.11 6.89 -17.42
C HIS A 112 21.04 7.72 -16.69
N GLY A 113 19.85 7.78 -17.28
CA GLY A 113 18.64 8.30 -16.64
C GLY A 113 17.91 7.21 -15.87
N TYR A 114 17.27 7.57 -14.75
CA TYR A 114 16.55 6.63 -13.88
C TYR A 114 15.39 7.29 -13.15
N TYR A 115 14.45 6.47 -12.68
CA TYR A 115 13.51 6.85 -11.65
C TYR A 115 14.02 6.51 -10.27
N GLU A 116 13.70 7.34 -9.29
CA GLU A 116 13.89 7.05 -7.88
C GLU A 116 12.67 7.44 -7.04
N SER A 117 12.58 6.82 -5.86
CA SER A 117 11.86 7.37 -4.72
C SER A 117 12.90 7.55 -3.61
N ASN A 118 12.91 6.65 -2.61
CA ASN A 118 13.98 6.55 -1.63
C ASN A 118 15.23 5.89 -2.25
N TYR A 119 14.98 4.78 -2.94
CA TYR A 119 15.93 3.99 -3.74
C TYR A 119 15.81 4.35 -5.23
N ALA A 120 16.81 3.98 -6.04
CA ALA A 120 16.60 3.89 -7.49
C ALA A 120 15.59 2.78 -7.80
N LEU A 121 14.65 3.04 -8.71
CA LEU A 121 13.54 2.14 -9.07
C LEU A 121 13.90 1.27 -10.29
N GLN A 122 14.27 1.95 -11.38
CA GLN A 122 14.72 1.38 -12.65
C GLN A 122 15.41 2.47 -13.49
N ASN A 123 16.39 2.10 -14.34
CA ASN A 123 17.05 3.01 -15.29
C ASN A 123 16.60 2.83 -16.75
N ASP A 124 17.08 3.69 -17.64
CA ASP A 124 16.70 3.76 -19.07
C ASP A 124 17.05 2.53 -19.93
N CYS A 125 17.76 1.56 -19.36
CA CYS A 125 18.05 0.24 -19.93
C CYS A 125 17.49 -0.94 -19.12
N GLY A 126 16.60 -0.68 -18.15
CA GLY A 126 15.86 -1.72 -17.43
C GLY A 126 16.58 -2.33 -16.23
N LEU A 127 17.78 -1.85 -15.86
CA LEU A 127 18.40 -2.21 -14.59
C LEU A 127 17.52 -1.68 -13.44
N SER A 128 17.14 -2.59 -12.55
CA SER A 128 16.06 -2.47 -11.58
C SER A 128 16.53 -2.87 -10.19
N PHE A 129 15.96 -2.24 -9.16
CA PHE A 129 16.34 -2.50 -7.77
C PHE A 129 15.10 -2.66 -6.86
N GLY A 130 15.33 -3.31 -5.72
CA GLY A 130 14.41 -3.46 -4.59
C GLY A 130 15.21 -3.88 -3.37
N GLU A 131 14.65 -3.75 -2.16
CA GLU A 131 15.43 -3.88 -0.91
C GLU A 131 14.62 -4.50 0.25
N SER A 132 15.33 -5.04 1.24
CA SER A 132 14.81 -5.44 2.55
C SER A 132 15.91 -5.45 3.63
N THR A 133 15.71 -4.64 4.68
CA THR A 133 16.76 -4.33 5.67
C THR A 133 17.22 -5.56 6.46
N ALA A 134 18.45 -5.59 6.98
CA ALA A 134 18.98 -6.78 7.68
C ALA A 134 19.73 -6.50 9.00
N SER A 135 19.46 -7.36 9.98
CA SER A 135 20.22 -7.34 11.24
C SER A 135 21.59 -7.99 11.01
N ALA A 136 22.67 -7.29 11.35
CA ALA A 136 24.03 -7.71 11.02
C ALA A 136 25.03 -7.52 12.19
N VAL A 137 26.09 -8.33 12.21
CA VAL A 137 27.07 -8.44 13.31
C VAL A 137 28.01 -7.24 13.42
N PHE A 138 28.28 -6.53 12.32
CA PHE A 138 29.13 -5.33 12.30
C PHE A 138 28.34 -4.13 11.78
N ARG A 139 28.59 -2.96 12.37
CA ARG A 139 27.95 -1.67 12.06
C ARG A 139 29.02 -0.58 11.99
N ALA A 140 28.90 0.29 10.98
CA ALA A 140 29.53 1.61 10.95
C ALA A 140 28.46 2.70 11.16
N ASP A 141 28.89 3.88 11.60
CA ASP A 141 28.09 5.10 11.51
C ASP A 141 28.59 5.97 10.34
N MET A 142 27.70 6.75 9.74
CA MET A 142 28.00 7.62 8.60
C MET A 142 29.05 8.68 8.97
N ILE A 143 29.90 9.06 8.02
CA ILE A 143 30.83 10.18 8.15
C ILE A 143 30.13 11.46 8.63
N GLY A 144 30.69 12.08 9.66
CA GLY A 144 30.12 13.29 10.28
C GLY A 144 28.96 13.04 11.28
N THR A 145 28.58 11.79 11.55
CA THR A 145 27.51 11.47 12.52
C THR A 145 27.87 11.98 13.92
N LYS A 146 27.09 12.94 14.41
CA LYS A 146 27.40 13.72 15.63
C LYS A 146 27.51 12.85 16.88
N GLY A 147 28.72 12.79 17.46
CA GLY A 147 29.02 12.03 18.67
C GLY A 147 29.66 10.66 18.42
N THR A 148 29.95 10.33 17.16
CA THR A 148 30.65 9.12 16.72
C THR A 148 31.99 9.48 16.06
N ASP A 149 32.83 8.48 15.81
CA ASP A 149 33.97 8.54 14.88
C ASP A 149 33.64 7.93 13.51
N GLY A 150 32.36 7.97 13.12
CA GLY A 150 31.83 7.44 11.87
C GLY A 150 32.61 7.88 10.63
N ALA A 151 32.83 6.93 9.72
CA ALA A 151 33.74 7.07 8.58
C ALA A 151 33.22 6.46 7.27
N ALA A 152 32.08 5.75 7.31
CA ALA A 152 31.43 5.22 6.12
C ALA A 152 30.69 6.32 5.35
N LEU A 153 30.84 6.34 4.03
CA LEU A 153 30.24 7.37 3.17
C LEU A 153 28.92 6.92 2.52
N LEU A 154 28.72 5.62 2.30
CA LEU A 154 27.63 5.10 1.46
C LEU A 154 26.63 4.24 2.25
N CYS A 155 25.35 4.49 2.05
CA CYS A 155 24.24 3.60 2.39
C CYS A 155 23.71 2.88 1.15
N VAL A 156 22.83 1.89 1.35
CA VAL A 156 22.17 1.16 0.27
C VAL A 156 21.37 2.09 -0.67
N ASN A 157 20.72 3.12 -0.13
CA ASN A 157 19.90 4.06 -0.89
C ASN A 157 20.75 4.77 -1.95
N GLU A 158 21.97 5.22 -1.63
CA GLU A 158 22.86 5.88 -2.59
C GLU A 158 23.57 4.87 -3.51
N LEU A 159 23.91 3.67 -3.02
CA LEU A 159 24.52 2.62 -3.84
C LEU A 159 23.62 2.22 -5.04
N THR A 160 22.30 2.09 -4.83
CA THR A 160 21.37 1.80 -5.95
C THR A 160 21.38 2.91 -7.00
N LYS A 161 21.46 4.19 -6.59
CA LYS A 161 21.53 5.35 -7.50
C LYS A 161 22.84 5.38 -8.28
N LEU A 162 23.97 5.17 -7.60
CA LEU A 162 25.28 5.09 -8.24
C LEU A 162 25.40 3.90 -9.21
N ALA A 163 24.70 2.80 -8.95
CA ALA A 163 24.58 1.70 -9.91
C ALA A 163 23.67 2.06 -11.10
N ALA A 164 22.47 2.61 -10.84
CA ALA A 164 21.53 3.07 -11.86
C ALA A 164 22.16 4.08 -12.83
N GLU A 165 23.00 4.98 -12.32
CA GLU A 165 23.77 5.96 -13.11
C GLU A 165 24.80 5.32 -14.05
N ARG A 166 25.36 4.16 -13.73
CA ARG A 166 26.68 3.72 -14.25
C ARG A 166 26.68 2.39 -15.02
N THR A 167 25.59 1.62 -15.01
CA THR A 167 25.53 0.33 -15.73
C THR A 167 24.11 -0.08 -16.12
N CYS A 168 24.01 -1.01 -17.06
CA CYS A 168 22.75 -1.63 -17.53
C CYS A 168 22.62 -3.11 -17.14
N SER A 169 23.55 -3.66 -16.33
CA SER A 169 23.52 -5.07 -15.93
C SER A 169 23.58 -5.25 -14.43
N ALA A 170 22.75 -6.15 -13.91
CA ALA A 170 22.58 -6.47 -12.50
C ALA A 170 23.86 -7.04 -11.89
N ARG A 171 24.54 -7.95 -12.60
CA ARG A 171 25.86 -8.48 -12.21
C ARG A 171 26.87 -7.35 -11.98
N LYS A 172 26.99 -6.45 -12.96
CA LYS A 172 27.89 -5.28 -12.88
C LYS A 172 27.45 -4.27 -11.84
N ALA A 173 26.14 -4.15 -11.58
CA ALA A 173 25.61 -3.29 -10.53
C ALA A 173 26.00 -3.81 -9.15
N VAL A 174 25.91 -5.12 -8.92
CA VAL A 174 26.39 -5.79 -7.69
C VAL A 174 27.90 -5.58 -7.51
N GLU A 175 28.71 -5.86 -8.54
CA GLU A 175 30.17 -5.64 -8.52
C GLU A 175 30.53 -4.17 -8.21
N LEU A 176 29.81 -3.23 -8.82
CA LEU A 176 30.00 -1.79 -8.61
C LEU A 176 29.57 -1.34 -7.21
N MET A 177 28.42 -1.79 -6.70
CA MET A 177 27.97 -1.43 -5.36
C MET A 177 28.90 -2.01 -4.29
N GLY A 178 29.31 -3.26 -4.44
CA GLY A 178 30.28 -3.91 -3.55
C GLY A 178 31.63 -3.19 -3.53
N SER A 179 32.22 -2.92 -4.70
CA SER A 179 33.52 -2.24 -4.78
C SER A 179 33.49 -0.76 -4.33
N LEU A 180 32.39 -0.04 -4.55
CA LEU A 180 32.19 1.30 -3.99
C LEU A 180 32.11 1.25 -2.47
N ALA A 181 31.36 0.30 -1.90
CA ALA A 181 31.22 0.12 -0.47
C ALA A 181 32.53 -0.35 0.20
N GLU A 182 33.31 -1.20 -0.46
CA GLU A 182 34.66 -1.58 -0.02
C GLU A 182 35.61 -0.37 0.02
N THR A 183 35.49 0.55 -0.94
CA THR A 183 36.39 1.72 -1.11
C THR A 183 36.03 2.89 -0.20
N TYR A 184 34.74 3.13 0.03
CA TYR A 184 34.22 4.33 0.71
C TYR A 184 33.48 4.04 2.03
N GLY A 185 33.37 2.77 2.42
CA GLY A 185 32.72 2.33 3.65
C GLY A 185 31.19 2.32 3.57
N PHE A 186 30.60 1.31 4.22
CA PHE A 186 29.15 1.09 4.24
C PHE A 186 28.54 1.33 5.62
N TYR A 187 27.37 1.98 5.68
CA TYR A 187 26.51 2.05 6.87
C TYR A 187 25.04 1.71 6.54
N GLY A 188 24.36 1.07 7.50
CA GLY A 188 22.90 0.89 7.49
C GLY A 188 22.22 2.07 8.19
N PRO A 189 21.26 2.77 7.56
CA PRO A 189 20.63 3.97 8.14
C PRO A 189 19.70 3.63 9.32
N ASP A 190 18.92 2.55 9.20
CA ASP A 190 17.67 2.33 9.95
C ASP A 190 17.82 1.63 11.32
N GLY A 191 19.02 1.66 11.88
CA GLY A 191 19.36 0.82 13.04
C GLY A 191 19.63 -0.65 12.67
N GLY A 192 19.27 -1.05 11.45
CA GLY A 192 19.96 -2.11 10.72
C GLY A 192 21.46 -1.84 10.61
N ALA A 193 22.20 -2.88 10.27
CA ALA A 193 23.66 -2.83 10.16
C ALA A 193 24.19 -3.49 8.86
N GLY A 194 23.28 -4.12 8.12
CA GLY A 194 23.47 -4.62 6.77
C GLY A 194 22.12 -4.67 6.07
N GLU A 195 22.11 -4.82 4.76
CA GLU A 195 20.89 -4.66 3.95
C GLU A 195 20.87 -5.74 2.86
N VAL A 196 19.68 -6.09 2.35
CA VAL A 196 19.52 -7.04 1.23
C VAL A 196 18.86 -6.36 0.05
N LEU A 197 19.53 -6.36 -1.10
CA LEU A 197 18.97 -5.89 -2.36
C LEU A 197 18.55 -7.05 -3.25
N THR A 198 17.46 -6.84 -3.99
CA THR A 198 17.20 -7.55 -5.25
C THR A 198 17.59 -6.65 -6.42
N VAL A 199 18.45 -7.15 -7.29
CA VAL A 199 18.96 -6.41 -8.46
C VAL A 199 18.62 -7.21 -9.72
N GLY A 200 17.95 -6.60 -10.69
CA GLY A 200 17.52 -7.27 -11.92
C GLY A 200 17.80 -6.45 -13.17
N ASP A 201 18.28 -7.10 -14.24
CA ASP A 201 18.34 -6.52 -15.59
C ASP A 201 17.40 -7.29 -16.53
N THR A 202 17.55 -7.17 -17.85
CA THR A 202 16.67 -7.89 -18.80
C THR A 202 16.92 -9.41 -18.87
N GLU A 203 17.99 -9.93 -18.26
CA GLU A 203 18.44 -11.33 -18.36
C GLU A 203 18.69 -12.01 -17.01
N GLU A 204 19.30 -11.32 -16.04
CA GLU A 204 19.66 -11.86 -14.72
C GLU A 204 18.93 -11.17 -13.55
N ALA A 205 18.63 -11.94 -12.51
CA ALA A 205 18.24 -11.44 -11.19
C ALA A 205 19.24 -11.92 -10.13
N TRP A 206 19.52 -11.06 -9.16
CA TRP A 206 20.51 -11.25 -8.10
C TRP A 206 19.94 -10.84 -6.75
N VAL A 207 20.29 -11.58 -5.70
CA VAL A 207 20.14 -11.17 -4.30
C VAL A 207 21.51 -10.77 -3.79
N PHE A 208 21.67 -9.55 -3.28
CA PHE A 208 22.94 -8.96 -2.83
C PHE A 208 22.81 -8.57 -1.36
N HIS A 209 23.63 -9.16 -0.50
CA HIS A 209 23.75 -8.84 0.92
C HIS A 209 24.97 -7.97 1.14
N ILE A 210 24.83 -6.96 1.99
CA ILE A 210 25.93 -6.08 2.38
C ILE A 210 25.86 -5.78 3.88
N LEU A 211 27.01 -5.63 4.54
CA LEU A 211 27.14 -5.05 5.88
C LEU A 211 28.44 -4.26 5.99
N SER A 212 28.57 -3.45 7.05
CA SER A 212 29.83 -2.76 7.35
C SER A 212 30.95 -3.75 7.64
N ASP A 213 32.21 -3.37 7.35
CA ASP A 213 33.36 -4.11 7.87
C ASP A 213 33.65 -3.78 9.36
N PRO A 214 34.43 -4.59 10.09
CA PRO A 214 34.77 -4.34 11.49
C PRO A 214 35.57 -3.06 11.77
N SER A 215 36.19 -2.44 10.76
CA SER A 215 36.90 -1.15 10.89
C SER A 215 36.01 0.07 10.63
N GLY A 216 34.76 -0.14 10.18
CA GLY A 216 33.78 0.91 9.89
C GLY A 216 34.12 1.78 8.68
N LYS A 217 34.99 1.30 7.78
CA LYS A 217 35.60 2.08 6.67
C LYS A 217 35.56 1.36 5.33
N SER A 218 35.08 0.13 5.31
CA SER A 218 34.91 -0.73 4.15
C SER A 218 33.57 -1.48 4.29
N ALA A 219 33.40 -2.56 3.55
CA ALA A 219 32.22 -3.41 3.60
C ALA A 219 32.59 -4.91 3.59
N LEU A 220 31.63 -5.73 3.98
CA LEU A 220 31.57 -7.15 3.68
C LEU A 220 30.31 -7.37 2.84
N TRP A 221 30.39 -8.18 1.77
CA TRP A 221 29.23 -8.44 0.94
C TRP A 221 29.30 -9.82 0.26
N VAL A 222 28.14 -10.34 -0.10
CA VAL A 222 27.96 -11.51 -0.98
C VAL A 222 26.75 -11.28 -1.86
N ALA A 223 26.74 -11.84 -3.06
CA ALA A 223 25.53 -11.95 -3.86
C ALA A 223 25.36 -13.35 -4.43
N GLN A 224 24.11 -13.76 -4.60
CA GLN A 224 23.74 -15.02 -5.22
C GLN A 224 22.73 -14.76 -6.35
N ARG A 225 22.98 -15.37 -7.51
CA ARG A 225 22.12 -15.30 -8.69
C ARG A 225 20.84 -16.09 -8.43
N VAL A 226 19.69 -15.51 -8.77
CA VAL A 226 18.44 -16.27 -8.85
C VAL A 226 18.45 -17.06 -10.16
N PRO A 227 18.25 -18.39 -10.16
CA PRO A 227 18.17 -19.18 -11.38
C PRO A 227 17.06 -18.65 -12.31
N ASP A 228 17.25 -18.74 -13.62
CA ASP A 228 16.32 -18.15 -14.60
C ASP A 228 14.87 -18.62 -14.42
N GLY A 229 14.67 -19.88 -14.03
CA GLY A 229 13.35 -20.48 -13.78
C GLY A 229 12.85 -20.36 -12.34
N HIS A 230 13.47 -19.56 -11.48
CA HIS A 230 13.16 -19.46 -10.05
C HIS A 230 12.65 -18.08 -9.63
N VAL A 231 11.96 -18.06 -8.48
CA VAL A 231 11.67 -16.86 -7.67
C VAL A 231 12.30 -16.98 -6.28
N ALA A 232 12.94 -15.92 -5.81
CA ALA A 232 13.45 -15.76 -4.45
C ALA A 232 12.51 -14.86 -3.63
N VAL A 233 12.35 -15.17 -2.35
CA VAL A 233 11.58 -14.35 -1.39
C VAL A 233 12.47 -13.85 -0.28
N ILE A 234 12.46 -12.54 -0.04
CA ILE A 234 13.26 -11.86 0.97
C ILE A 234 12.34 -11.00 1.84
N ALA A 235 12.47 -11.19 3.15
CA ALA A 235 12.01 -10.26 4.18
C ALA A 235 13.22 -9.85 5.02
N ASN A 236 13.03 -9.05 6.08
CA ASN A 236 14.12 -8.35 6.75
C ASN A 236 15.09 -9.26 7.52
N MET A 237 15.97 -9.95 6.80
CA MET A 237 17.03 -10.85 7.28
C MET A 237 17.88 -11.33 6.10
N PHE A 238 19.15 -11.66 6.33
CA PHE A 238 19.97 -12.39 5.36
C PHE A 238 19.39 -13.79 5.06
N THR A 239 19.37 -14.16 3.77
CA THR A 239 18.82 -15.42 3.21
C THR A 239 19.87 -16.39 2.63
N ILE A 240 20.91 -15.87 1.95
CA ILE A 240 22.07 -16.63 1.39
C ILE A 240 22.76 -17.42 2.51
N ARG A 241 22.97 -18.72 2.27
CA ARG A 241 23.56 -19.67 3.23
C ARG A 241 25.00 -20.01 2.85
N GLU A 242 25.30 -21.28 2.57
CA GLU A 242 26.62 -21.76 2.14
C GLU A 242 27.05 -21.06 0.82
N ILE A 243 28.22 -20.41 0.81
CA ILE A 243 28.77 -19.64 -0.31
C ILE A 243 29.88 -20.43 -1.02
N ASP A 244 29.89 -20.42 -2.37
CA ASP A 244 31.06 -20.81 -3.17
C ASP A 244 31.50 -19.67 -4.10
N LEU A 245 32.51 -18.89 -3.67
CA LEU A 245 33.10 -17.82 -4.48
C LEU A 245 33.97 -18.33 -5.65
N GLY A 246 34.16 -19.65 -5.79
CA GLY A 246 34.72 -20.28 -6.99
C GLY A 246 33.71 -20.36 -8.14
N ASP A 247 32.41 -20.48 -7.84
CA ASP A 247 31.33 -20.41 -8.81
C ASP A 247 30.94 -18.94 -9.08
N SER A 248 31.78 -18.24 -9.83
CA SER A 248 31.52 -16.86 -10.27
C SER A 248 30.34 -16.73 -11.25
N ALA A 249 29.74 -17.83 -11.71
CA ALA A 249 28.50 -17.75 -12.48
C ALA A 249 27.30 -17.46 -11.55
N ASN A 250 27.26 -18.08 -10.37
CA ASN A 250 26.15 -17.96 -9.42
C ASN A 250 26.44 -17.12 -8.16
N PHE A 251 27.71 -16.89 -7.81
CA PHE A 251 28.10 -16.10 -6.64
C PHE A 251 29.06 -14.95 -6.97
N LEU A 252 28.98 -13.89 -6.17
CA LEU A 252 29.93 -12.78 -6.10
C LEU A 252 30.14 -12.43 -4.62
N GLY A 253 31.23 -11.78 -4.24
CA GLY A 253 31.43 -11.36 -2.84
C GLY A 253 32.75 -10.64 -2.56
N SER A 254 32.86 -10.06 -1.37
CA SER A 254 34.04 -9.29 -0.97
C SER A 254 35.26 -10.18 -0.74
N SER A 255 36.41 -9.73 -1.21
CA SER A 255 37.67 -10.51 -1.14
C SER A 255 38.16 -10.76 0.30
N ASN A 256 37.75 -9.90 1.24
CA ASN A 256 38.05 -9.99 2.68
C ASN A 256 37.11 -10.94 3.46
N LEU A 257 35.99 -11.39 2.86
CA LEU A 257 34.86 -12.02 3.57
C LEU A 257 35.27 -13.23 4.42
N LEU A 258 36.01 -14.15 3.82
CA LEU A 258 36.41 -15.42 4.42
C LEU A 258 37.38 -15.22 5.60
N ASP A 259 38.32 -14.29 5.47
CA ASP A 259 39.35 -14.05 6.49
C ASP A 259 38.83 -13.15 7.60
N THR A 260 37.89 -12.24 7.34
CA THR A 260 37.16 -11.53 8.40
C THR A 260 36.28 -12.50 9.20
N ALA A 261 35.56 -13.43 8.54
CA ALA A 261 34.78 -14.45 9.24
C ALA A 261 35.64 -15.32 10.18
N ARG A 262 36.84 -15.72 9.75
CA ARG A 262 37.82 -16.44 10.56
C ARG A 262 38.37 -15.60 11.72
N THR A 263 38.80 -14.37 11.43
CA THR A 263 39.45 -13.46 12.40
C THR A 263 38.53 -13.15 13.59
N TYR A 264 37.23 -13.03 13.35
CA TYR A 264 36.22 -12.73 14.37
C TYR A 264 35.53 -14.00 14.92
N GLY A 265 36.01 -15.20 14.58
CA GLY A 265 35.48 -16.47 15.10
C GLY A 265 34.08 -16.85 14.61
N LEU A 266 33.58 -16.18 13.56
CA LEU A 266 32.27 -16.43 12.95
C LEU A 266 32.28 -17.69 12.06
N TRP A 267 33.47 -18.13 11.63
CA TRP A 267 33.70 -19.36 10.88
C TRP A 267 35.02 -20.02 11.29
N ASP A 268 35.04 -21.35 11.42
CA ASP A 268 36.22 -22.12 11.86
C ASP A 268 37.18 -22.52 10.73
N GLY A 269 36.90 -22.05 9.51
CA GLY A 269 37.67 -22.34 8.31
C GLY A 269 37.37 -23.68 7.63
N LYS A 270 36.37 -24.44 8.08
CA LYS A 270 35.99 -25.75 7.50
C LYS A 270 34.65 -25.68 6.76
N GLY A 271 34.50 -26.51 5.72
CA GLY A 271 33.31 -26.52 4.87
C GLY A 271 33.15 -25.23 4.06
N ALA A 272 31.93 -24.97 3.57
CA ALA A 272 31.57 -23.65 3.06
C ALA A 272 31.29 -22.67 4.20
N LEU A 273 31.45 -21.37 3.94
CA LEU A 273 30.99 -20.31 4.84
C LEU A 273 29.47 -20.15 4.67
N ASP A 274 28.71 -20.17 5.76
CA ASP A 274 27.30 -19.78 5.77
C ASP A 274 27.18 -18.28 6.11
N PHE A 275 26.79 -17.45 5.13
CA PHE A 275 26.74 -16.00 5.31
C PHE A 275 25.74 -15.57 6.39
N THR A 276 24.50 -16.05 6.29
CA THR A 276 23.42 -15.72 7.23
C THR A 276 23.78 -16.12 8.66
N ARG A 277 24.35 -17.31 8.85
CA ARG A 277 24.79 -17.80 10.16
C ARG A 277 25.97 -17.00 10.71
N ALA A 278 26.94 -16.64 9.88
CA ALA A 278 28.12 -15.91 10.29
C ALA A 278 27.81 -14.43 10.63
N PHE A 279 27.06 -13.74 9.76
CA PHE A 279 26.96 -12.28 9.79
C PHE A 279 25.59 -11.70 10.18
N SER A 280 24.50 -12.48 10.22
CA SER A 280 23.21 -11.95 10.69
C SER A 280 23.07 -11.97 12.21
N LEU A 281 22.24 -11.09 12.77
CA LEU A 281 21.76 -11.22 14.16
C LEU A 281 20.38 -11.92 14.25
N GLY A 282 19.75 -12.29 13.13
CA GLY A 282 18.46 -12.97 13.07
C GLY A 282 17.29 -12.07 12.65
N GLU A 283 16.06 -12.46 13.01
CA GLU A 283 14.86 -11.68 12.71
C GLU A 283 14.77 -10.39 13.56
N TYR A 284 14.26 -9.30 12.97
CA TYR A 284 13.92 -8.09 13.71
C TYR A 284 12.69 -8.26 14.61
N ALA A 285 12.63 -7.49 15.69
CA ALA A 285 11.48 -7.26 16.58
C ALA A 285 10.90 -8.49 17.31
N SER A 286 10.51 -9.54 16.58
CA SER A 286 9.90 -10.76 17.11
C SER A 286 10.23 -11.98 16.26
N LYS A 287 10.13 -13.17 16.86
CA LYS A 287 10.07 -14.43 16.11
C LYS A 287 8.96 -14.35 15.06
N TYR A 288 9.19 -14.91 13.87
CA TYR A 288 8.31 -14.90 12.68
C TYR A 288 8.18 -13.57 11.91
N TYR A 289 8.80 -12.46 12.36
CA TYR A 289 8.68 -11.14 11.71
C TYR A 289 9.10 -11.11 10.23
N SER A 290 10.09 -11.93 9.87
CA SER A 290 10.62 -12.05 8.50
C SER A 290 10.23 -13.41 7.91
N GLY A 291 10.33 -14.48 8.69
CA GLY A 291 10.05 -15.84 8.22
C GLY A 291 8.59 -16.12 7.87
N ARG A 292 7.60 -15.40 8.47
CA ARG A 292 6.19 -15.53 8.05
C ARG A 292 5.97 -14.98 6.63
N ARG A 293 6.59 -13.86 6.30
CA ARG A 293 6.54 -13.26 4.96
C ARG A 293 7.25 -14.13 3.92
N MET A 294 8.41 -14.70 4.29
CA MET A 294 9.11 -15.66 3.43
C MET A 294 8.28 -16.91 3.15
N TRP A 295 7.69 -17.49 4.19
CA TRP A 295 6.77 -18.62 4.08
C TRP A 295 5.57 -18.32 3.16
N ASP A 296 4.93 -17.16 3.32
CA ASP A 296 3.74 -16.82 2.54
C ASP A 296 4.06 -16.51 1.06
N GLY A 297 5.17 -15.84 0.78
CA GLY A 297 5.65 -15.65 -0.60
C GLY A 297 5.87 -16.99 -1.31
N TYR A 298 6.55 -17.94 -0.64
CA TYR A 298 6.73 -19.28 -1.19
C TYR A 298 5.43 -20.09 -1.25
N ARG A 299 4.51 -19.95 -0.29
CA ARG A 299 3.16 -20.54 -0.34
C ARG A 299 2.38 -20.06 -1.57
N ARG A 300 2.50 -18.78 -1.94
CA ARG A 300 1.81 -18.18 -3.09
C ARG A 300 2.43 -18.62 -4.42
N PHE A 301 3.75 -18.55 -4.56
CA PHE A 301 4.42 -18.89 -5.82
C PHE A 301 4.62 -20.40 -6.03
N LYS A 302 4.65 -21.18 -4.95
CA LYS A 302 4.78 -22.65 -4.99
C LYS A 302 3.88 -23.37 -3.98
N PRO A 303 2.54 -23.39 -4.19
CA PRO A 303 1.59 -24.06 -3.29
C PRO A 303 1.86 -25.55 -3.05
N SER A 304 2.56 -26.24 -3.97
CA SER A 304 2.96 -27.66 -3.80
C SER A 304 4.06 -27.87 -2.75
N LEU A 305 4.82 -26.83 -2.38
CA LEU A 305 5.92 -26.92 -1.43
C LEU A 305 5.45 -26.66 -0.01
N VAL A 306 5.20 -27.74 0.74
CA VAL A 306 4.82 -27.67 2.15
C VAL A 306 6.02 -27.24 3.01
N LEU A 307 6.15 -25.93 3.22
CA LEU A 307 7.14 -25.32 4.11
C LEU A 307 6.67 -25.27 5.56
N PRO A 308 7.57 -25.41 6.55
CA PRO A 308 7.23 -25.36 7.97
C PRO A 308 6.71 -23.97 8.38
N THR A 309 5.61 -23.92 9.12
CA THR A 309 5.04 -22.68 9.68
C THR A 309 5.63 -22.29 11.04
N THR A 310 6.46 -23.16 11.61
CA THR A 310 7.11 -23.01 12.92
C THR A 310 8.54 -23.53 12.85
N TYR A 311 9.45 -22.79 13.48
CA TYR A 311 10.89 -23.07 13.59
C TYR A 311 11.37 -22.46 14.91
N ASP A 312 12.63 -22.63 15.31
CA ASP A 312 13.20 -21.98 16.50
C ASP A 312 14.08 -20.78 16.17
N SER A 313 15.03 -20.91 15.25
CA SER A 313 15.79 -19.79 14.69
C SER A 313 15.87 -19.87 13.17
N LEU A 314 15.32 -18.87 12.46
CA LEU A 314 15.49 -18.72 11.00
C LEU A 314 16.98 -18.63 10.60
N LYS A 315 17.85 -18.25 11.55
CA LYS A 315 19.29 -18.16 11.38
C LYS A 315 19.97 -19.51 11.63
N ASP A 316 19.65 -20.19 12.71
CA ASP A 316 20.48 -21.27 13.28
C ASP A 316 19.90 -22.68 13.11
N ASP A 317 18.67 -22.83 12.60
CA ASP A 317 18.02 -24.12 12.36
C ASP A 317 18.58 -24.79 11.08
N MET A 318 19.61 -25.62 11.27
CA MET A 318 20.39 -26.26 10.19
C MET A 318 19.97 -27.72 9.92
N ALA A 319 18.67 -28.05 9.95
CA ALA A 319 18.20 -29.41 9.66
C ALA A 319 18.33 -29.74 8.16
N ASP A 320 19.04 -30.82 7.83
CA ASP A 320 19.22 -31.30 6.45
C ASP A 320 17.87 -31.60 5.79
N ASN A 321 17.62 -30.98 4.64
CA ASN A 321 16.37 -31.08 3.90
C ASN A 321 16.57 -30.94 2.37
N ALA A 322 15.47 -30.93 1.61
CA ALA A 322 15.47 -30.96 0.14
C ALA A 322 16.11 -29.73 -0.54
N TRP A 323 16.35 -28.63 0.18
CA TRP A 323 17.01 -27.42 -0.31
C TRP A 323 18.28 -27.06 0.49
N GLY A 324 18.84 -28.01 1.25
CA GLY A 324 20.07 -27.85 2.02
C GLY A 324 19.81 -27.73 3.52
N LYS A 325 20.48 -26.77 4.18
CA LYS A 325 20.41 -26.54 5.63
C LYS A 325 19.86 -25.15 5.94
N SER A 326 18.55 -25.00 5.78
CA SER A 326 17.82 -23.79 6.15
C SER A 326 16.33 -24.10 6.27
N VAL A 327 15.62 -23.33 7.11
CA VAL A 327 14.16 -23.43 7.28
C VAL A 327 13.41 -23.28 5.95
N TYR A 328 13.88 -22.36 5.08
CA TYR A 328 13.32 -22.08 3.76
C TYR A 328 14.42 -22.06 2.68
N PRO A 329 14.08 -22.36 1.42
CA PRO A 329 15.01 -22.27 0.30
C PRO A 329 15.43 -20.83 -0.01
N PHE A 330 16.60 -20.68 -0.64
CA PHE A 330 17.04 -19.39 -1.21
C PHE A 330 16.13 -18.91 -2.36
N SER A 331 15.67 -19.83 -3.20
CA SER A 331 14.70 -19.59 -4.27
C SER A 331 14.04 -20.90 -4.71
N VAL A 332 12.90 -20.82 -5.39
CA VAL A 332 12.15 -21.99 -5.89
C VAL A 332 11.68 -21.80 -7.32
N MET A 333 11.62 -22.89 -8.09
CA MET A 333 10.85 -22.91 -9.35
C MET A 333 9.35 -22.89 -9.00
N PRO A 334 8.58 -21.86 -9.41
CA PRO A 334 7.16 -21.75 -9.08
C PRO A 334 6.33 -22.88 -9.74
N ASP A 335 5.10 -23.09 -9.27
CA ASP A 335 4.22 -24.14 -9.83
C ASP A 335 3.50 -23.72 -11.12
N ALA A 336 3.45 -22.42 -11.41
CA ALA A 336 3.01 -21.82 -12.66
C ALA A 336 3.93 -20.65 -13.02
N LEU A 337 3.93 -20.24 -14.29
CA LEU A 337 4.66 -19.04 -14.72
C LEU A 337 4.00 -17.78 -14.15
N LEU A 338 4.79 -16.96 -13.46
CA LEU A 338 4.31 -15.81 -12.70
C LEU A 338 4.08 -14.58 -13.58
N SER A 339 3.03 -13.83 -13.30
CA SER A 339 2.75 -12.51 -13.86
C SER A 339 3.13 -11.39 -12.87
N VAL A 340 3.14 -10.14 -13.34
CA VAL A 340 3.20 -8.98 -12.43
C VAL A 340 1.97 -8.87 -11.52
N GLY A 341 0.84 -9.49 -11.91
CA GLY A 341 -0.35 -9.60 -11.04
C GLY A 341 -0.09 -10.46 -9.80
N ASP A 342 0.73 -11.52 -9.93
CA ASP A 342 1.14 -12.37 -8.80
C ASP A 342 2.10 -11.63 -7.87
N ALA A 343 2.95 -10.76 -8.43
CA ALA A 343 3.78 -9.84 -7.66
C ALA A 343 2.93 -8.86 -6.82
N PHE A 344 1.88 -8.28 -7.42
CA PHE A 344 0.93 -7.43 -6.69
C PHE A 344 0.20 -8.25 -5.60
N ALA A 345 -0.30 -9.44 -5.93
CA ALA A 345 -1.02 -10.31 -4.99
C ALA A 345 -0.15 -10.77 -3.80
N ALA A 346 1.16 -10.97 -3.99
CA ALA A 346 2.09 -11.26 -2.90
C ALA A 346 2.30 -10.04 -1.98
N HIS A 347 2.53 -8.85 -2.56
CA HIS A 347 2.64 -7.59 -1.81
C HIS A 347 1.36 -7.23 -1.04
N ARG A 348 0.20 -7.68 -1.51
CA ARG A 348 -1.13 -7.45 -0.88
C ARG A 348 -1.43 -8.33 0.33
N SER A 349 -0.54 -9.26 0.71
CA SER A 349 -0.84 -10.32 1.68
C SER A 349 -0.98 -9.87 3.14
N HIS A 350 -2.05 -10.32 3.79
CA HIS A 350 -2.21 -10.37 5.25
C HIS A 350 -2.35 -11.81 5.77
N TYR A 351 -1.80 -12.78 5.02
CA TYR A 351 -1.89 -14.23 5.29
C TYR A 351 -3.30 -14.82 5.13
N GLU A 352 -4.07 -14.28 4.19
CA GLU A 352 -5.45 -14.68 3.90
C GLU A 352 -5.57 -16.21 3.69
N GLY A 353 -6.62 -16.79 4.29
CA GLY A 353 -6.92 -18.22 4.19
C GLY A 353 -6.04 -19.12 5.06
N THR A 354 -5.30 -18.56 6.03
CA THR A 354 -4.37 -19.32 6.90
C THR A 354 -4.68 -19.14 8.38
N ALA A 355 -3.99 -19.89 9.25
CA ALA A 355 -4.04 -19.70 10.71
C ALA A 355 -3.41 -18.36 11.19
N PHE A 356 -2.75 -17.60 10.30
CA PHE A 356 -2.07 -16.34 10.58
C PHE A 356 -2.80 -15.12 9.99
N ASP A 357 -3.96 -15.35 9.36
CA ASP A 357 -4.79 -14.34 8.68
C ASP A 357 -5.20 -13.21 9.62
N THR A 358 -4.63 -12.00 9.44
CA THR A 358 -4.91 -10.88 10.33
C THR A 358 -6.25 -10.20 10.05
N THR A 359 -6.98 -10.57 8.99
CA THR A 359 -8.37 -10.13 8.81
C THR A 359 -9.34 -10.84 9.78
N GLN A 360 -8.86 -11.86 10.51
CA GLN A 360 -9.68 -12.73 11.36
C GLN A 360 -9.52 -12.46 12.86
N GLY A 361 -10.49 -12.98 13.63
CA GLY A 361 -10.47 -12.95 15.09
C GLY A 361 -10.81 -11.60 15.71
N VAL A 362 -10.76 -11.51 17.04
CA VAL A 362 -11.18 -10.31 17.79
C VAL A 362 -10.26 -9.10 17.55
N ALA A 363 -8.97 -9.34 17.27
CA ALA A 363 -7.99 -8.30 17.00
C ALA A 363 -8.26 -7.54 15.69
N ALA A 364 -9.00 -8.14 14.75
CA ALA A 364 -9.42 -7.51 13.50
C ALA A 364 -10.70 -6.67 13.65
N GLY A 365 -11.26 -6.58 14.86
CA GLY A 365 -12.48 -5.83 15.14
C GLY A 365 -13.76 -6.44 14.53
N PRO A 366 -14.87 -5.69 14.47
CA PRO A 366 -16.15 -6.19 13.95
C PRO A 366 -16.15 -6.42 12.43
N PHE A 367 -15.22 -5.80 11.71
CA PHE A 367 -15.21 -5.75 10.24
C PHE A 367 -13.91 -6.24 9.60
N GLY A 368 -13.07 -6.96 10.36
CA GLY A 368 -11.96 -7.72 9.83
C GLY A 368 -10.78 -6.90 9.31
N SER A 369 -10.47 -5.75 9.91
CA SER A 369 -9.29 -4.98 9.49
C SER A 369 -8.00 -5.76 9.80
N PRO A 370 -7.07 -5.90 8.84
CA PRO A 370 -5.80 -6.57 9.04
C PRO A 370 -4.80 -5.71 9.82
N ASP A 371 -5.04 -4.41 9.92
CA ASP A 371 -4.06 -3.44 10.41
C ASP A 371 -3.89 -3.51 11.93
N ARG A 372 -2.64 -3.37 12.38
CA ARG A 372 -2.23 -3.48 13.78
C ARG A 372 -1.35 -2.30 14.16
N TYR A 373 -1.99 -1.22 14.60
CA TYR A 373 -1.28 -0.04 15.10
C TYR A 373 -0.33 -0.43 16.25
N ALA A 374 0.85 0.19 16.27
CA ALA A 374 1.97 -0.24 17.09
C ALA A 374 1.64 -0.25 18.59
N ALA A 375 1.70 -1.43 19.21
CA ALA A 375 1.76 -1.58 20.67
C ALA A 375 3.22 -1.52 21.16
N PHE A 376 4.14 -2.12 20.40
CA PHE A 376 5.59 -2.13 20.60
C PHE A 376 6.28 -1.39 19.45
N SER A 377 7.41 -0.73 19.72
CA SER A 377 8.25 -0.11 18.69
C SER A 377 9.73 -0.22 19.02
N LEU A 378 10.55 -0.68 18.08
CA LEU A 378 12.01 -0.69 18.20
C LEU A 378 12.62 0.72 18.35
N ASN A 379 11.86 1.78 18.03
CA ASN A 379 12.22 3.15 18.35
C ASN A 379 11.65 3.54 19.74
N PRO A 380 12.49 3.83 20.75
CA PRO A 380 12.01 4.17 22.10
C PRO A 380 11.16 5.45 22.18
N ALA A 381 11.35 6.40 21.25
CA ALA A 381 10.52 7.61 21.16
C ALA A 381 9.13 7.37 20.53
N LYS A 382 8.89 6.15 20.02
CA LYS A 382 7.60 5.68 19.48
C LYS A 382 6.98 4.54 20.32
N HIS A 383 7.48 4.28 21.53
CA HIS A 383 6.83 3.37 22.49
C HIS A 383 5.48 3.96 22.96
N VAL A 384 4.48 3.08 23.14
CA VAL A 384 3.23 3.44 23.80
C VAL A 384 3.39 3.24 25.31
N GLY A 385 2.85 4.16 26.12
CA GLY A 385 3.09 4.17 27.58
C GLY A 385 2.58 2.93 28.35
N ASP A 386 1.65 2.18 27.75
CA ASP A 386 1.05 0.96 28.30
C ASP A 386 1.58 -0.33 27.63
N ASP A 387 2.71 -0.27 26.89
CA ASP A 387 3.38 -1.46 26.34
C ASP A 387 3.79 -2.40 27.49
N PRO A 388 3.29 -3.66 27.54
CA PRO A 388 3.64 -4.61 28.59
C PRO A 388 5.08 -5.14 28.48
N GLY A 389 5.81 -4.84 27.39
CA GLY A 389 7.17 -5.29 27.14
C GLY A 389 7.28 -6.74 26.67
N TYR A 390 6.18 -7.35 26.25
CA TYR A 390 6.14 -8.71 25.70
C TYR A 390 4.94 -8.93 24.76
N GLY A 391 5.10 -9.87 23.83
CA GLY A 391 4.12 -10.17 22.79
C GLY A 391 4.36 -9.38 21.50
N ALA A 392 3.80 -9.87 20.39
CA ALA A 392 3.89 -9.24 19.08
C ALA A 392 2.68 -9.66 18.22
N TRP A 393 2.38 -8.88 17.19
CA TRP A 393 1.49 -9.27 16.10
C TRP A 393 2.31 -9.87 14.94
N GLU A 394 1.70 -10.73 14.14
CA GLU A 394 2.28 -11.19 12.87
C GLU A 394 2.52 -9.98 11.95
N ARG A 395 3.76 -9.79 11.48
CA ARG A 395 4.10 -8.77 10.48
C ARG A 395 3.60 -9.28 9.12
N THR A 396 2.43 -8.81 8.67
CA THR A 396 1.84 -9.04 7.33
C THR A 396 2.75 -8.56 6.19
N VAL A 397 2.52 -8.89 4.92
CA VAL A 397 3.29 -8.25 3.81
C VAL A 397 2.76 -6.84 3.55
N ALA A 398 1.46 -6.72 3.30
CA ALA A 398 0.76 -5.44 3.25
C ALA A 398 0.67 -4.84 4.65
N ILE A 399 0.84 -3.52 4.78
CA ILE A 399 0.72 -2.82 6.05
C ILE A 399 0.36 -1.34 5.84
N TYR A 400 -0.45 -0.79 6.76
CA TYR A 400 -0.88 0.60 6.72
C TYR A 400 0.23 1.67 6.65
N ARG A 401 1.48 1.30 6.95
CA ARG A 401 2.64 2.22 7.01
C ARG A 401 3.59 2.13 5.81
N ALA A 402 3.24 1.41 4.74
CA ALA A 402 3.99 1.52 3.50
C ALA A 402 4.01 2.99 3.03
N SER A 403 5.16 3.47 2.56
CA SER A 403 5.28 4.78 1.89
C SER A 403 4.88 4.63 0.42
N CYS A 404 5.41 3.58 -0.22
CA CYS A 404 5.17 3.17 -1.58
C CYS A 404 5.51 1.68 -1.77
N VAL A 405 5.14 1.14 -2.93
CA VAL A 405 5.44 -0.24 -3.33
C VAL A 405 5.75 -0.25 -4.82
N TRP A 406 6.66 -1.09 -5.30
CA TRP A 406 6.88 -1.25 -6.73
C TRP A 406 7.22 -2.67 -7.17
N VAL A 407 6.92 -2.93 -8.44
CA VAL A 407 7.37 -4.10 -9.20
C VAL A 407 8.05 -3.57 -10.46
N SER A 408 9.39 -3.59 -10.48
CA SER A 408 10.18 -3.22 -11.64
C SER A 408 10.40 -4.46 -12.51
N ALA A 409 9.78 -4.47 -13.69
CA ALA A 409 9.90 -5.53 -14.67
C ALA A 409 10.79 -5.09 -15.85
N ALA A 410 11.61 -6.00 -16.36
CA ALA A 410 12.54 -5.75 -17.46
C ALA A 410 12.49 -6.90 -18.47
N LYS A 411 12.38 -6.58 -19.77
CA LYS A 411 12.20 -7.58 -20.85
C LYS A 411 13.26 -7.47 -21.94
N ALA A 412 13.96 -8.57 -22.17
CA ALA A 412 14.91 -8.72 -23.28
C ALA A 412 14.25 -8.61 -24.66
N GLY A 413 15.05 -8.26 -25.67
CA GLY A 413 14.61 -8.22 -27.08
C GLY A 413 13.74 -7.03 -27.49
N LEU A 414 13.41 -6.11 -26.56
CA LEU A 414 12.73 -4.84 -26.85
C LEU A 414 13.73 -3.68 -27.00
N PRO A 415 13.37 -2.59 -27.70
CA PRO A 415 14.12 -1.34 -27.62
C PRO A 415 14.21 -0.85 -26.16
N SER A 416 15.34 -0.25 -25.77
CA SER A 416 15.61 0.20 -24.39
C SER A 416 14.44 0.97 -23.76
N ALA A 417 13.82 1.86 -24.53
CA ALA A 417 12.69 2.69 -24.11
C ALA A 417 11.40 1.92 -23.72
N LEU A 418 11.29 0.65 -24.10
CA LEU A 418 10.12 -0.22 -23.92
C LEU A 418 10.46 -1.51 -23.12
N ALA A 419 11.75 -1.77 -22.88
CA ALA A 419 12.25 -2.93 -22.16
C ALA A 419 11.84 -2.89 -20.67
N GLY A 420 12.01 -1.75 -20.02
CA GLY A 420 11.64 -1.52 -18.62
C GLY A 420 10.17 -1.13 -18.42
N THR A 421 9.58 -1.51 -17.28
CA THR A 421 8.34 -0.94 -16.75
C THR A 421 8.36 -1.00 -15.22
N VAL A 422 8.20 0.13 -14.55
CA VAL A 422 8.01 0.23 -13.10
C VAL A 422 6.52 0.30 -12.82
N TRP A 423 5.97 -0.71 -12.16
CA TRP A 423 4.61 -0.69 -11.66
C TRP A 423 4.64 -0.11 -10.24
N TYR A 424 4.21 1.14 -10.08
CA TYR A 424 4.34 1.88 -8.82
C TYR A 424 2.98 2.04 -8.13
N GLY A 425 2.94 1.68 -6.85
CA GLY A 425 1.83 1.92 -5.93
C GLY A 425 2.28 2.84 -4.80
N VAL A 426 1.32 3.51 -4.16
CA VAL A 426 1.57 4.48 -3.09
C VAL A 426 0.77 4.12 -1.86
N ALA A 427 1.35 4.35 -0.68
CA ALA A 427 0.83 3.83 0.58
C ALA A 427 0.64 2.30 0.56
N ASP A 428 -0.34 1.79 1.31
CA ASP A 428 -0.56 0.36 1.54
C ASP A 428 -0.85 -0.43 0.22
N PRO A 429 -0.05 -1.47 -0.11
CA PRO A 429 -0.21 -2.25 -1.34
C PRO A 429 -1.60 -2.89 -1.50
N SER A 430 -2.28 -3.20 -0.39
CA SER A 430 -3.64 -3.78 -0.38
C SER A 430 -4.76 -2.76 -0.59
N LYS A 431 -4.44 -1.46 -0.69
CA LYS A 431 -5.40 -0.39 -1.01
C LYS A 431 -4.98 0.47 -2.21
N THR A 432 -3.72 0.38 -2.67
CA THR A 432 -3.24 1.06 -3.89
C THR A 432 -3.66 0.36 -5.17
N VAL A 433 -3.65 1.13 -6.26
CA VAL A 433 -3.52 0.62 -7.64
C VAL A 433 -2.04 0.62 -8.00
N PHE A 434 -1.55 -0.41 -8.70
CA PHE A 434 -0.22 -0.41 -9.32
C PHE A 434 -0.28 0.22 -10.72
N VAL A 435 0.28 1.42 -10.87
CA VAL A 435 0.25 2.18 -12.14
C VAL A 435 1.61 2.04 -12.86
N PRO A 436 1.62 1.66 -14.15
CA PRO A 436 2.87 1.49 -14.90
C PRO A 436 3.48 2.83 -15.33
N MET A 437 4.80 2.92 -15.18
CA MET A 437 5.67 4.00 -15.65
C MET A 437 6.83 3.39 -16.44
N MET A 438 7.40 4.10 -17.41
CA MET A 438 8.60 3.68 -18.16
C MET A 438 9.58 4.84 -18.23
N VAL A 439 10.85 4.65 -17.87
CA VAL A 439 11.84 5.75 -17.74
C VAL A 439 11.96 6.62 -19.00
N ALA A 440 11.68 6.06 -20.17
CA ALA A 440 11.67 6.78 -21.46
C ALA A 440 10.58 7.86 -21.60
N MET A 441 9.55 7.88 -20.75
CA MET A 441 8.56 8.96 -20.76
C MET A 441 9.10 10.28 -20.19
N GLY A 442 10.24 10.26 -19.49
CA GLY A 442 10.79 11.43 -18.81
C GLY A 442 10.16 11.64 -17.45
N GLU A 443 9.77 12.88 -17.13
CA GLU A 443 9.11 13.21 -15.84
C GLU A 443 7.93 12.27 -15.54
N PRO A 444 7.75 11.78 -14.29
CA PRO A 444 6.63 10.91 -13.93
C PRO A 444 5.27 11.61 -14.11
N PRO A 445 4.15 10.88 -14.02
CA PRO A 445 2.84 11.50 -13.94
C PRO A 445 2.72 12.40 -12.71
N ALA A 446 2.14 13.59 -12.88
CA ALA A 446 2.05 14.62 -11.83
C ALA A 446 1.48 14.13 -10.49
N PRO A 447 0.49 13.21 -10.42
CA PRO A 447 -0.02 12.71 -9.14
C PRO A 447 0.98 11.98 -8.25
N TYR A 448 2.13 11.58 -8.81
CA TYR A 448 3.20 10.84 -8.13
C TYR A 448 4.43 11.70 -7.81
N THR A 449 4.50 12.94 -8.32
CA THR A 449 5.57 13.91 -7.98
C THR A 449 5.16 14.89 -6.87
N VAL A 450 3.91 14.81 -6.38
CA VAL A 450 3.34 15.71 -5.37
C VAL A 450 2.73 14.98 -4.18
N GLY A 451 2.61 15.69 -3.05
CA GLY A 451 2.09 15.20 -1.78
C GLY A 451 3.10 15.35 -0.65
N THR A 452 2.62 15.77 0.53
CA THR A 452 3.43 15.87 1.76
C THR A 452 2.69 15.19 2.90
N PRO A 453 3.36 14.46 3.83
CA PRO A 453 2.67 13.74 4.91
C PRO A 453 1.91 14.63 5.91
N GLY A 454 2.19 15.95 5.93
CA GLY A 454 1.56 16.93 6.82
C GLY A 454 0.31 17.63 6.25
N LYS A 455 -0.01 17.47 4.96
CA LYS A 455 -1.15 18.16 4.33
C LYS A 455 -1.81 17.31 3.25
N LEU A 456 -3.10 17.03 3.44
CA LEU A 456 -3.97 16.43 2.43
C LEU A 456 -3.94 17.24 1.13
N ASP A 457 -3.64 16.57 0.02
CA ASP A 457 -3.63 17.14 -1.33
C ASP A 457 -4.49 16.28 -2.26
N ARG A 458 -5.49 16.88 -2.91
CA ARG A 458 -6.37 16.17 -3.86
C ARG A 458 -5.69 15.87 -5.20
N HIS A 459 -4.55 16.50 -5.50
CA HIS A 459 -3.74 16.18 -6.69
C HIS A 459 -2.76 15.02 -6.46
N SER A 460 -2.55 14.59 -5.21
CA SER A 460 -1.58 13.53 -4.88
C SER A 460 -2.22 12.14 -4.84
N ALA A 461 -1.68 11.20 -5.61
CA ALA A 461 -2.11 9.79 -5.59
C ALA A 461 -1.90 9.15 -4.21
N TYR A 462 -0.81 9.50 -3.52
CA TYR A 462 -0.53 9.04 -2.15
C TYR A 462 -1.66 9.43 -1.19
N TRP A 463 -2.19 10.65 -1.31
CA TRP A 463 -3.30 11.10 -0.48
C TRP A 463 -4.65 10.52 -0.89
N ALA A 464 -4.87 10.23 -2.17
CA ALA A 464 -6.06 9.50 -2.63
C ALA A 464 -6.11 8.10 -2.02
N VAL A 465 -5.02 7.33 -2.13
CA VAL A 465 -4.93 5.99 -1.54
C VAL A 465 -4.97 6.05 -0.01
N ARG A 466 -4.26 6.97 0.65
CA ARG A 466 -4.32 7.09 2.12
C ARG A 466 -5.70 7.48 2.63
N TYR A 467 -6.46 8.32 1.93
CA TYR A 467 -7.83 8.65 2.32
C TYR A 467 -8.74 7.42 2.20
N LEU A 468 -8.69 6.72 1.06
CA LEU A 468 -9.39 5.46 0.81
C LEU A 468 -9.06 4.38 1.86
N GLN A 469 -7.76 4.22 2.18
CA GLN A 469 -7.24 3.30 3.19
C GLN A 469 -7.76 3.59 4.60
N ASN A 470 -7.90 4.87 4.98
CA ASN A 470 -8.42 5.26 6.29
C ASN A 470 -9.95 5.08 6.35
N LEU A 471 -10.66 5.39 5.26
CA LEU A 471 -12.09 5.09 5.14
C LEU A 471 -12.36 3.57 5.24
N ALA A 472 -11.54 2.76 4.57
CA ALA A 472 -11.65 1.30 4.58
C ALA A 472 -11.60 0.70 5.99
N GLN A 473 -10.90 1.32 6.95
CA GLN A 473 -10.87 0.84 8.34
C GLN A 473 -12.25 0.76 9.00
N LEU A 474 -13.17 1.64 8.61
CA LEU A 474 -14.53 1.67 9.18
C LEU A 474 -15.33 0.42 8.84
N ARG A 475 -15.04 -0.25 7.71
CA ARG A 475 -15.79 -1.43 7.27
C ARG A 475 -15.02 -2.39 6.35
N TYR A 476 -13.77 -2.68 6.71
CA TYR A 476 -12.76 -3.32 5.84
C TYR A 476 -13.28 -4.48 4.99
N LYS A 477 -13.83 -5.54 5.61
CA LYS A 477 -14.29 -6.75 4.93
C LYS A 477 -15.29 -6.52 3.79
N ASP A 478 -16.04 -5.41 3.84
CA ASP A 478 -17.08 -5.08 2.86
C ASP A 478 -16.52 -4.09 1.82
N MET A 479 -15.78 -3.07 2.26
CA MET A 479 -15.16 -2.07 1.37
C MET A 479 -14.00 -2.61 0.53
N ILE A 480 -13.20 -3.54 1.05
CA ILE A 480 -12.04 -4.12 0.35
C ILE A 480 -12.44 -4.85 -0.94
N VAL A 481 -13.67 -5.35 -1.03
CA VAL A 481 -14.21 -6.03 -2.22
C VAL A 481 -14.33 -5.06 -3.41
N ASP A 482 -14.73 -3.81 -3.16
CA ASP A 482 -14.82 -2.79 -4.21
C ASP A 482 -13.45 -2.18 -4.52
N ILE A 483 -12.59 -1.99 -3.50
CA ILE A 483 -11.20 -1.53 -3.66
C ILE A 483 -10.41 -2.50 -4.54
N ASN A 484 -10.51 -3.81 -4.28
CA ASN A 484 -9.87 -4.84 -5.11
C ASN A 484 -10.44 -4.87 -6.54
N ARG A 485 -11.74 -4.62 -6.72
CA ARG A 485 -12.36 -4.50 -8.05
C ARG A 485 -11.84 -3.28 -8.83
N HIS A 486 -11.66 -2.16 -8.15
CA HIS A 486 -11.07 -0.93 -8.70
C HIS A 486 -9.60 -1.12 -9.09
N ALA A 487 -8.78 -1.67 -8.20
CA ALA A 487 -7.38 -2.00 -8.50
C ALA A 487 -7.26 -2.96 -9.71
N ALA A 488 -8.00 -4.08 -9.68
CA ALA A 488 -8.03 -5.04 -10.78
C ALA A 488 -8.69 -4.50 -12.07
N HIS A 489 -9.41 -3.39 -12.02
CA HIS A 489 -9.88 -2.68 -13.21
C HIS A 489 -8.76 -1.86 -13.84
N TRP A 490 -8.06 -1.05 -13.06
CA TRP A 490 -7.03 -0.14 -13.57
C TRP A 490 -5.71 -0.82 -13.88
N GLU A 491 -5.31 -1.85 -13.13
CA GLU A 491 -4.10 -2.65 -13.41
C GLU A 491 -4.18 -3.38 -14.75
N ARG A 492 -5.37 -3.85 -15.14
CA ARG A 492 -5.61 -4.43 -16.47
C ARG A 492 -5.48 -3.38 -17.58
N HIS A 493 -6.08 -2.19 -17.43
CA HIS A 493 -5.91 -1.12 -18.41
C HIS A 493 -4.44 -0.66 -18.51
N GLY A 494 -3.70 -0.68 -17.39
CA GLY A 494 -2.25 -0.50 -17.38
C GLY A 494 -1.52 -1.59 -18.19
N ALA A 495 -1.90 -2.86 -18.05
CA ALA A 495 -1.29 -3.97 -18.79
C ALA A 495 -1.60 -3.90 -20.29
N GLU A 496 -2.84 -3.56 -20.64
CA GLU A 496 -3.27 -3.32 -22.02
C GLU A 496 -2.52 -2.14 -22.65
N ALA A 497 -2.32 -1.05 -21.91
CA ALA A 497 -1.54 0.11 -22.34
C ALA A 497 -0.05 -0.20 -22.52
N VAL A 498 0.59 -0.87 -21.54
CA VAL A 498 1.99 -1.33 -21.63
C VAL A 498 2.17 -2.27 -22.82
N ALA A 499 1.23 -3.19 -23.05
CA ALA A 499 1.25 -4.09 -24.19
C ALA A 499 1.05 -3.35 -25.53
N ALA A 500 0.19 -2.33 -25.58
CA ALA A 500 0.03 -1.49 -26.78
C ALA A 500 1.32 -0.71 -27.10
N LEU A 501 1.86 0.04 -26.14
CA LEU A 501 3.11 0.79 -26.31
C LEU A 501 4.27 -0.09 -26.79
N ARG A 502 4.35 -1.34 -26.32
CA ARG A 502 5.33 -2.34 -26.75
C ARG A 502 5.08 -2.90 -28.15
N ARG A 503 3.82 -3.19 -28.54
CA ARG A 503 3.46 -3.66 -29.90
C ARG A 503 3.66 -2.56 -30.96
N ASP A 504 3.30 -1.34 -30.61
CA ASP A 504 3.23 -0.21 -31.54
C ASP A 504 4.58 0.54 -31.62
N HIS A 505 5.61 0.02 -30.94
CA HIS A 505 6.97 0.58 -30.84
C HIS A 505 7.00 2.08 -30.46
N ALA A 506 6.19 2.45 -29.47
CA ALA A 506 5.96 3.83 -29.06
C ALA A 506 7.24 4.56 -28.58
N ASP A 507 7.30 5.86 -28.87
CA ASP A 507 8.38 6.75 -28.43
C ASP A 507 8.08 7.38 -27.05
N GLY A 508 9.10 7.98 -26.42
CA GLY A 508 8.97 8.64 -25.11
C GLY A 508 7.78 9.60 -24.98
N PRO A 509 7.57 10.54 -25.93
CA PRO A 509 6.38 11.39 -25.97
C PRO A 509 5.04 10.64 -26.03
N THR A 510 4.94 9.57 -26.83
CA THR A 510 3.72 8.74 -26.91
C THR A 510 3.49 7.95 -25.63
N ILE A 511 4.54 7.33 -25.07
CA ILE A 511 4.51 6.66 -23.77
C ILE A 511 4.04 7.65 -22.69
N LYS A 512 4.61 8.86 -22.62
CA LYS A 512 4.19 9.88 -21.64
C LYS A 512 2.71 10.21 -21.77
N LYS A 513 2.25 10.53 -22.98
CA LYS A 513 0.85 10.88 -23.23
C LYS A 513 -0.13 9.79 -22.77
N VAL A 514 0.22 8.52 -22.96
CA VAL A 514 -0.64 7.38 -22.57
C VAL A 514 -0.60 7.15 -21.06
N LEU A 515 0.58 7.14 -20.44
CA LEU A 515 0.74 6.80 -19.02
C LEU A 515 0.36 7.96 -18.08
N ASP A 516 0.57 9.22 -18.47
CA ASP A 516 0.03 10.39 -17.76
C ASP A 516 -1.51 10.35 -17.74
N ALA A 517 -2.14 10.09 -18.90
CA ALA A 517 -3.60 10.04 -19.01
C ALA A 517 -4.22 8.91 -18.19
N LEU A 518 -3.55 7.74 -18.12
CA LEU A 518 -3.94 6.64 -17.24
C LEU A 518 -3.82 7.04 -15.75
N ALA A 519 -2.70 7.66 -15.35
CA ALA A 519 -2.47 8.06 -13.97
C ALA A 519 -3.48 9.10 -13.46
N GLU A 520 -3.83 10.09 -14.27
CA GLU A 520 -4.88 11.08 -13.95
C GLU A 520 -6.27 10.43 -13.83
N GLN A 521 -6.59 9.45 -14.68
CA GLN A 521 -7.84 8.68 -14.58
C GLN A 521 -7.88 7.84 -13.29
N VAL A 522 -6.77 7.19 -12.93
CA VAL A 522 -6.64 6.42 -11.67
C VAL A 522 -6.78 7.34 -10.46
N LEU A 523 -6.17 8.54 -10.46
CA LEU A 523 -6.33 9.52 -9.39
C LEU A 523 -7.80 9.92 -9.23
N ALA A 524 -8.46 10.34 -10.31
CA ALA A 524 -9.85 10.79 -10.29
C ALA A 524 -10.80 9.67 -9.82
N ALA A 525 -10.64 8.46 -10.36
CA ALA A 525 -11.46 7.31 -9.98
C ALA A 525 -11.21 6.84 -8.54
N THR A 526 -10.00 6.99 -8.00
CA THR A 526 -9.69 6.63 -6.59
C THR A 526 -10.35 7.63 -5.61
N TRP A 527 -10.44 8.91 -5.98
CA TRP A 527 -11.24 9.88 -5.24
C TRP A 527 -12.74 9.58 -5.34
N GLN A 528 -13.25 9.33 -6.55
CA GLN A 528 -14.66 8.97 -6.76
C GLN A 528 -15.05 7.72 -5.94
N LEU A 529 -14.23 6.67 -5.95
CA LEU A 529 -14.43 5.46 -5.14
C LEU A 529 -14.53 5.79 -3.64
N SER A 530 -13.73 6.74 -3.14
CA SER A 530 -13.79 7.14 -1.73
C SER A 530 -15.14 7.78 -1.38
N ASP A 531 -15.67 8.62 -2.26
CA ASP A 531 -16.98 9.27 -2.07
C ASP A 531 -18.13 8.25 -2.26
N GLU A 532 -18.02 7.32 -3.22
CA GLU A 532 -18.96 6.21 -3.41
C GLU A 532 -19.02 5.27 -2.21
N LEU A 533 -17.88 4.88 -1.64
CA LEU A 533 -17.83 4.00 -0.46
C LEU A 533 -18.39 4.70 0.79
N MET A 534 -18.18 6.01 0.93
CA MET A 534 -18.76 6.81 2.01
C MET A 534 -20.30 6.76 1.97
N VAL A 535 -20.91 6.92 0.79
CA VAL A 535 -22.38 6.85 0.63
C VAL A 535 -22.90 5.42 0.74
N LYS A 536 -22.22 4.46 0.10
CA LYS A 536 -22.61 3.05 0.04
C LYS A 536 -22.65 2.39 1.43
N TYR A 537 -21.74 2.75 2.33
CA TYR A 537 -21.62 2.14 3.66
C TYR A 537 -21.93 3.11 4.82
N ALA A 538 -22.59 4.24 4.53
CA ALA A 538 -23.03 5.21 5.52
C ALA A 538 -23.81 4.57 6.69
N ASP A 539 -23.57 5.06 7.90
CA ASP A 539 -24.21 4.64 9.16
C ASP A 539 -24.21 3.12 9.45
N GLY A 540 -23.35 2.36 8.76
CA GLY A 540 -23.24 0.90 8.89
C GLY A 540 -24.23 0.09 8.04
N GLY A 541 -24.98 0.75 7.14
CA GLY A 541 -25.85 0.12 6.16
C GLY A 541 -25.13 -0.36 4.89
N LEU A 542 -25.92 -0.78 3.91
CA LEU A 542 -25.53 -0.99 2.52
C LEU A 542 -26.57 -0.32 1.60
N THR A 543 -26.24 0.90 1.22
CA THR A 543 -27.04 1.80 0.37
C THR A 543 -26.76 1.50 -1.10
N ALA A 544 -27.82 1.24 -1.86
CA ALA A 544 -27.75 1.06 -3.32
C ALA A 544 -28.02 2.37 -4.07
N PRO A 545 -27.68 2.45 -5.38
CA PRO A 545 -28.00 3.61 -6.21
C PRO A 545 -29.52 3.93 -6.23
N PRO A 546 -29.90 5.20 -6.47
CA PRO A 546 -31.31 5.58 -6.58
C PRO A 546 -32.05 4.79 -7.66
N LEU A 547 -33.26 4.34 -7.32
CA LEU A 547 -34.19 3.70 -8.25
C LEU A 547 -34.86 4.74 -9.18
N PRO A 548 -35.51 4.33 -10.28
CA PRO A 548 -36.16 5.25 -11.23
C PRO A 548 -37.27 6.14 -10.63
N ASP A 549 -37.78 5.81 -9.45
CA ASP A 549 -38.75 6.62 -8.67
C ASP A 549 -38.07 7.58 -7.68
N SER A 550 -36.74 7.71 -7.74
CA SER A 550 -35.87 8.47 -6.82
C SER A 550 -35.78 7.91 -5.39
N THR A 551 -36.33 6.72 -5.10
CA THR A 551 -36.12 6.07 -3.80
C THR A 551 -34.71 5.49 -3.70
N ILE A 552 -34.13 5.51 -2.50
CA ILE A 552 -32.78 5.01 -2.22
C ILE A 552 -32.92 3.86 -1.22
N PRO A 553 -32.85 2.59 -1.67
CA PRO A 553 -32.90 1.45 -0.77
C PRO A 553 -31.57 1.27 -0.04
N SER A 554 -31.64 1.10 1.28
CA SER A 554 -30.50 0.73 2.13
C SER A 554 -30.95 -0.30 3.18
N HIS A 555 -30.01 -1.09 3.69
CA HIS A 555 -30.28 -2.10 4.71
C HIS A 555 -29.12 -2.21 5.72
N ASP A 556 -29.45 -2.41 7.00
CA ASP A 556 -28.47 -2.50 8.07
C ASP A 556 -27.64 -3.79 7.95
N LEU A 557 -26.33 -3.67 7.69
CA LEU A 557 -25.43 -4.83 7.66
C LEU A 557 -25.05 -5.32 9.08
N GLY A 558 -25.15 -4.44 10.08
CA GLY A 558 -24.94 -4.76 11.50
C GLY A 558 -23.56 -5.32 11.84
N TYR A 559 -23.50 -6.03 12.98
CA TYR A 559 -22.32 -6.71 13.52
C TYR A 559 -22.49 -8.24 13.47
N SER A 560 -21.39 -8.98 13.27
CA SER A 560 -21.45 -10.44 13.23
C SER A 560 -21.83 -11.03 14.60
N ALA A 561 -22.61 -12.11 14.61
CA ALA A 561 -23.03 -12.78 15.85
C ALA A 561 -21.83 -13.35 16.65
N ALA A 562 -20.71 -13.64 15.99
CA ALA A 562 -19.46 -14.02 16.65
C ALA A 562 -18.81 -12.83 17.38
N TRP A 563 -18.68 -11.68 16.71
CA TRP A 563 -18.11 -10.48 17.34
C TRP A 563 -19.01 -9.96 18.46
N LEU A 564 -20.34 -9.95 18.29
CA LEU A 564 -21.28 -9.57 19.35
C LEU A 564 -21.11 -10.43 20.62
N ARG A 565 -20.89 -11.74 20.48
CA ARG A 565 -20.59 -12.62 21.64
C ARG A 565 -19.25 -12.26 22.28
N ALA A 566 -18.20 -12.01 21.50
CA ALA A 566 -16.88 -11.63 22.00
C ALA A 566 -16.89 -10.26 22.72
N ALA A 567 -17.60 -9.28 22.17
CA ALA A 567 -17.83 -7.95 22.74
C ALA A 567 -18.80 -7.95 23.94
N GLY A 568 -19.30 -9.11 24.38
CA GLY A 568 -20.15 -9.24 25.55
C GLY A 568 -21.59 -8.75 25.38
N PHE A 569 -22.08 -8.56 24.14
CA PHE A 569 -23.46 -8.11 23.85
C PHE A 569 -24.53 -8.95 24.54
N THR A 570 -24.29 -10.26 24.73
CA THR A 570 -25.19 -11.19 25.44
C THR A 570 -25.28 -10.95 26.96
N LYS A 571 -24.46 -10.05 27.51
CA LYS A 571 -24.52 -9.54 28.89
C LYS A 571 -25.17 -8.15 28.98
N GLY A 572 -25.63 -7.59 27.86
CA GLY A 572 -26.28 -6.28 27.79
C GLY A 572 -27.68 -6.25 28.39
N PRO A 573 -28.38 -5.10 28.31
CA PRO A 573 -29.75 -4.95 28.80
C PRO A 573 -30.71 -5.89 28.06
N GLN A 574 -31.81 -6.27 28.72
CA GLN A 574 -32.86 -7.07 28.10
C GLN A 574 -33.47 -6.32 26.91
N ARG A 575 -33.72 -7.04 25.81
CA ARG A 575 -34.41 -6.49 24.65
C ARG A 575 -35.87 -6.24 24.99
N MET A 576 -36.25 -4.97 25.10
CA MET A 576 -37.65 -4.57 25.07
C MET A 576 -38.19 -4.80 23.65
N GLY A 577 -39.36 -5.42 23.53
CA GLY A 577 -40.10 -5.43 22.28
C GLY A 577 -40.64 -4.03 21.93
N LEU A 578 -41.08 -3.82 20.69
CA LEU A 578 -41.89 -2.65 20.37
C LEU A 578 -43.15 -2.66 21.25
N PRO A 579 -43.54 -1.52 21.88
CA PRO A 579 -44.77 -1.45 22.65
C PRO A 579 -45.98 -1.86 21.79
N ALA A 580 -46.74 -2.84 22.25
CA ALA A 580 -47.94 -3.30 21.55
C ALA A 580 -49.05 -2.23 21.66
N VAL A 581 -49.24 -1.46 20.59
CA VAL A 581 -50.43 -0.62 20.43
C VAL A 581 -51.59 -1.53 19.99
N GLU A 582 -52.16 -2.26 20.95
CA GLU A 582 -53.27 -3.18 20.69
C GLU A 582 -54.50 -2.43 20.16
N GLN A 583 -54.73 -1.22 20.65
CA GLN A 583 -55.65 -0.23 20.09
C GLN A 583 -55.05 1.17 20.28
N ASN A 584 -55.39 2.11 19.38
CA ASN A 584 -55.19 3.53 19.67
C ASN A 584 -56.05 3.89 20.90
N PRO A 585 -55.54 4.69 21.86
CA PRO A 585 -56.36 5.16 22.96
C PRO A 585 -57.53 5.98 22.40
N SER A 586 -58.75 5.58 22.74
CA SER A 586 -59.93 6.38 22.40
C SER A 586 -59.84 7.72 23.11
N PRO A 587 -60.18 8.85 22.46
CA PRO A 587 -60.24 10.14 23.14
C PRO A 587 -61.22 10.06 24.31
N PRO A 588 -61.00 10.83 25.41
CA PRO A 588 -61.94 10.87 26.54
C PRO A 588 -63.37 11.11 26.07
N ALA A 589 -64.36 10.51 26.74
CA ALA A 589 -65.74 10.50 26.26
C ALA A 589 -66.31 11.90 25.93
N GLU A 590 -65.87 12.93 26.66
CA GLU A 590 -66.20 14.34 26.41
C GLU A 590 -65.61 14.88 25.10
N VAL A 591 -64.36 14.52 24.79
CA VAL A 591 -63.68 14.87 23.52
C VAL A 591 -64.25 14.06 22.35
N ALA A 592 -64.58 12.79 22.57
CA ALA A 592 -65.30 11.96 21.61
C ALA A 592 -66.69 12.52 21.29
N ALA A 593 -67.43 12.97 22.32
CA ALA A 593 -68.73 13.60 22.18
C ALA A 593 -68.65 14.97 21.50
N ALA A 594 -67.64 15.80 21.82
CA ALA A 594 -67.41 17.07 21.15
C ALA A 594 -67.05 16.90 19.66
N ALA A 595 -66.23 15.90 19.33
CA ALA A 595 -65.92 15.52 17.94
C ALA A 595 -67.16 14.98 17.20
N ALA A 596 -67.99 14.17 17.87
CA ALA A 596 -69.24 13.68 17.29
C ALA A 596 -70.28 14.80 17.09
N ALA A 597 -70.39 15.74 18.02
CA ALA A 597 -71.27 16.90 17.92
C ALA A 597 -70.84 17.84 16.79
N THR A 598 -69.55 18.18 16.70
CA THR A 598 -69.03 19.01 15.59
C THR A 598 -69.12 18.30 14.24
N ALA A 599 -69.01 16.97 14.19
CA ALA A 599 -69.30 16.20 12.97
C ALA A 599 -70.79 16.21 12.60
N ALA A 600 -71.70 16.22 13.57
CA ALA A 600 -73.14 16.35 13.34
C ALA A 600 -73.53 17.76 12.85
N ASP A 601 -72.95 18.82 13.43
CA ASP A 601 -73.11 20.20 12.94
C ASP A 601 -72.54 20.37 11.51
N ALA A 602 -71.39 19.76 11.21
CA ALA A 602 -70.84 19.74 9.86
C ALA A 602 -71.76 19.02 8.85
N ALA A 603 -72.47 17.97 9.28
CA ALA A 603 -73.47 17.27 8.47
C ALA A 603 -74.79 18.05 8.30
N ALA A 604 -75.04 19.09 9.09
CA ALA A 604 -76.23 19.94 8.99
C ALA A 604 -76.11 21.05 7.92
N PHE A 605 -74.92 21.30 7.36
CA PHE A 605 -74.74 22.28 6.28
C PHE A 605 -75.22 21.72 4.93
N PRO A 606 -76.15 22.41 4.21
CA PRO A 606 -76.65 21.94 2.93
C PRO A 606 -75.59 22.05 1.84
N SER A 607 -75.25 20.91 1.22
CA SER A 607 -74.25 20.79 0.16
C SER A 607 -74.68 21.50 -1.14
N ARG A 608 -74.27 22.77 -1.28
CA ARG A 608 -74.47 23.57 -2.49
C ARG A 608 -73.17 24.20 -3.01
N LEU A 609 -72.26 23.35 -3.49
CA LEU A 609 -71.26 23.67 -4.53
C LEU A 609 -70.67 22.35 -5.06
N PHE A 610 -70.15 22.37 -6.29
CA PHE A 610 -69.50 21.23 -6.97
C PHE A 610 -70.36 19.98 -7.27
N ALA A 611 -71.49 20.18 -7.95
CA ALA A 611 -72.05 19.10 -8.76
C ALA A 611 -71.14 18.80 -9.98
N LYS A 612 -70.47 17.65 -10.01
CA LYS A 612 -69.82 17.11 -11.22
C LYS A 612 -70.74 16.06 -11.87
N LYS A 613 -71.16 16.33 -13.11
CA LYS A 613 -71.80 15.33 -13.98
C LYS A 613 -70.79 14.24 -14.35
N PRO A 614 -71.18 12.96 -14.43
CA PRO A 614 -70.39 11.95 -15.12
C PRO A 614 -70.51 12.12 -16.64
N ILE A 615 -69.44 11.79 -17.36
CA ILE A 615 -69.45 11.57 -18.81
C ILE A 615 -68.77 10.22 -19.03
N GLY A 616 -69.43 9.32 -19.76
CA GLY A 616 -68.89 8.02 -20.18
C GLY A 616 -68.22 8.10 -21.55
N ALA A 617 -67.57 7.01 -21.97
CA ALA A 617 -66.99 6.89 -23.30
C ALA A 617 -68.07 6.74 -24.39
N ASP A 618 -67.86 7.35 -25.56
CA ASP A 618 -67.40 6.60 -26.74
C ASP A 618 -67.13 7.48 -27.97
N SER A 619 -66.20 7.01 -28.82
CA SER A 619 -66.03 7.29 -30.26
C SER A 619 -65.55 8.66 -30.80
N ALA A 620 -64.57 8.54 -31.72
CA ALA A 620 -64.38 9.23 -33.01
C ALA A 620 -63.75 10.65 -33.13
N ASP A 621 -62.67 10.65 -33.95
CA ASP A 621 -62.25 11.59 -35.00
C ASP A 621 -61.86 13.06 -34.74
N ALA A 622 -60.69 13.42 -35.30
CA ALA A 622 -60.25 14.76 -35.75
C ALA A 622 -60.03 15.85 -34.65
N ALA A 623 -59.23 16.92 -34.85
CA ALA A 623 -58.13 17.22 -35.77
C ALA A 623 -57.36 18.48 -35.25
N PHE A 624 -56.34 18.92 -35.99
CA PHE A 624 -55.75 20.28 -36.09
C PHE A 624 -56.63 21.46 -35.57
N ASP A 625 -56.12 22.56 -35.01
CA ASP A 625 -54.75 23.11 -35.07
C ASP A 625 -54.42 24.17 -33.99
N ASP A 626 -53.19 24.68 -34.07
CA ASP A 626 -52.59 25.96 -33.61
C ASP A 626 -53.41 27.07 -32.89
N VAL A 627 -52.74 27.78 -31.96
CA VAL A 627 -52.45 29.24 -32.01
C VAL A 627 -51.58 29.66 -30.82
N SER A 628 -50.68 30.63 -31.02
CA SER A 628 -49.52 30.95 -30.15
C SER A 628 -49.33 32.46 -29.86
N ILE A 629 -48.13 32.87 -29.38
CA ILE A 629 -47.60 34.25 -29.19
C ILE A 629 -47.95 34.90 -27.81
N SER A 630 -47.00 35.25 -26.89
CA SER A 630 -45.89 36.25 -26.85
C SER A 630 -46.35 37.71 -26.51
N ALA A 631 -45.59 38.64 -25.90
CA ALA A 631 -44.34 38.65 -25.10
C ALA A 631 -44.11 40.08 -24.47
N ALA A 632 -42.86 40.43 -24.07
CA ALA A 632 -42.34 41.70 -23.50
C ALA A 632 -42.60 41.95 -21.97
N THR A 633 -41.68 42.36 -21.07
CA THR A 633 -40.35 43.02 -21.01
C THR A 633 -40.32 44.54 -20.73
N SER A 634 -39.87 44.96 -19.53
CA SER A 634 -39.09 46.19 -19.29
C SER A 634 -38.55 46.30 -17.84
N ALA A 635 -37.45 47.05 -17.66
CA ALA A 635 -36.84 47.53 -16.40
C ALA A 635 -36.00 48.80 -16.73
N PRO A 636 -35.68 49.73 -15.79
CA PRO A 636 -34.38 49.62 -15.06
C PRO A 636 -34.21 50.37 -13.70
N SER A 637 -33.06 50.12 -13.03
CA SER A 637 -32.19 51.03 -12.21
C SER A 637 -32.65 51.79 -10.93
N GLN A 638 -32.14 51.37 -9.75
CA GLN A 638 -31.15 52.02 -8.81
C GLN A 638 -31.31 53.52 -8.36
N PRO A 639 -30.67 54.06 -7.26
CA PRO A 639 -29.64 53.51 -6.32
C PRO A 639 -29.67 53.87 -4.78
N ILE A 640 -28.88 53.12 -3.97
CA ILE A 640 -28.00 53.54 -2.81
C ILE A 640 -28.52 54.03 -1.41
N ALA A 641 -27.85 53.53 -0.34
CA ALA A 641 -27.65 54.06 1.05
C ALA A 641 -28.82 54.12 2.06
N SER A 642 -28.64 54.09 3.40
CA SER A 642 -27.58 53.57 4.31
C SER A 642 -28.01 53.69 5.80
N GLY A 643 -27.64 52.76 6.72
CA GLY A 643 -27.73 53.05 8.17
C GLY A 643 -27.72 51.89 9.19
N HIS A 644 -26.67 51.86 10.02
CA HIS A 644 -26.59 51.47 11.45
C HIS A 644 -27.04 50.08 12.01
N LEU A 645 -26.06 49.41 12.64
CA LEU A 645 -26.15 48.45 13.76
C LEU A 645 -26.50 49.17 15.10
N PRO A 646 -26.85 48.51 16.24
CA PRO A 646 -26.13 47.37 16.85
C PRO A 646 -26.97 46.28 17.60
N LEU A 647 -26.25 45.41 18.32
CA LEU A 647 -26.66 44.18 19.04
C LEU A 647 -27.46 44.41 20.34
N ALA A 648 -28.25 43.41 20.79
CA ALA A 648 -28.13 42.82 22.14
C ALA A 648 -28.96 41.50 22.38
N LEU A 649 -28.23 40.42 22.72
CA LEU A 649 -28.51 39.19 23.51
C LEU A 649 -29.93 38.71 23.98
N ALA A 650 -30.08 37.36 23.87
CA ALA A 650 -30.57 36.36 24.86
C ALA A 650 -32.07 35.96 24.99
N GLY A 651 -32.33 34.64 25.15
CA GLY A 651 -33.58 34.06 25.72
C GLY A 651 -34.08 32.73 25.11
N LEU A 652 -33.95 31.60 25.83
CA LEU A 652 -34.30 30.21 25.45
C LEU A 652 -35.80 29.82 25.55
N VAL A 653 -36.23 28.76 24.80
CA VAL A 653 -37.26 27.71 25.16
C VAL A 653 -38.76 28.14 25.18
N THR A 654 -39.81 27.43 24.71
CA THR A 654 -40.13 26.03 24.23
C THR A 654 -41.25 26.10 23.13
N LEU A 655 -41.28 25.29 22.03
CA LEU A 655 -42.11 24.06 21.77
C LEU A 655 -43.61 24.11 22.19
N VAL A 656 -44.66 23.57 21.51
CA VAL A 656 -44.92 22.53 20.45
C VAL A 656 -46.10 23.08 19.54
N ALA A 657 -46.41 22.80 18.24
CA ALA A 657 -46.60 21.61 17.36
C ALA A 657 -47.88 20.73 17.67
N ALA A 658 -48.59 20.03 16.75
CA ALA A 658 -48.56 19.88 15.27
C ALA A 658 -49.91 19.29 14.69
N ALA A 659 -49.96 18.99 13.38
CA ALA A 659 -51.13 18.57 12.57
C ALA A 659 -51.36 17.04 12.42
N VAL A 660 -52.39 16.63 11.66
CA VAL A 660 -52.66 15.24 11.21
C VAL A 660 -53.10 15.19 9.73
N LEU A 661 -52.74 14.11 9.01
CA LEU A 661 -53.12 13.80 7.62
C LEU A 661 -53.35 12.26 7.51
N LEU A 662 -54.17 11.79 6.55
CA LEU A 662 -54.69 10.41 6.52
C LEU A 662 -54.42 9.68 5.18
N VAL A 663 -54.17 8.36 5.24
CA VAL A 663 -53.92 7.46 4.10
C VAL A 663 -54.73 6.16 4.24
N VAL A 664 -55.15 5.55 3.13
CA VAL A 664 -55.95 4.31 3.08
C VAL A 664 -55.14 3.15 2.48
N ARG A 665 -55.29 1.93 3.04
CA ARG A 665 -54.64 0.69 2.56
C ARG A 665 -55.42 -0.01 1.44
N ARG A 666 -54.69 -0.70 0.56
CA ARG A 666 -55.03 -2.05 0.06
C ARG A 666 -53.81 -2.96 0.18
N THR A 667 -54.03 -4.28 0.23
CA THR A 667 -53.03 -5.28 0.62
C THR A 667 -52.76 -6.31 -0.47
N ALA A 668 -51.49 -6.63 -0.67
CA ALA A 668 -51.00 -7.85 -1.32
C ALA A 668 -49.90 -8.46 -0.41
N PRO A 669 -49.67 -9.79 -0.44
CA PRO A 669 -48.64 -10.43 0.38
C PRO A 669 -47.23 -10.12 -0.13
N ALA A 670 -46.25 -10.17 0.79
CA ALA A 670 -44.84 -10.01 0.45
C ALA A 670 -44.28 -11.26 -0.27
N PRO A 671 -43.27 -11.12 -1.16
CA PRO A 671 -42.58 -12.25 -1.75
C PRO A 671 -41.68 -12.98 -0.74
N ASP A 672 -41.39 -14.25 -1.03
CA ASP A 672 -40.56 -15.11 -0.19
C ASP A 672 -39.06 -14.74 -0.25
N ALA A 673 -38.34 -14.97 0.85
CA ALA A 673 -36.93 -14.61 1.01
C ALA A 673 -35.98 -15.46 0.15
N SER A 674 -36.42 -16.65 -0.28
CA SER A 674 -35.66 -17.57 -1.16
C SER A 674 -35.30 -16.97 -2.54
N ALA A 675 -35.96 -15.89 -2.97
CA ALA A 675 -35.71 -15.24 -4.25
C ALA A 675 -34.33 -14.58 -4.37
N TRP A 676 -33.74 -14.11 -3.26
CA TRP A 676 -32.49 -13.33 -3.29
C TRP A 676 -31.23 -14.19 -3.51
N GLU A 677 -31.23 -15.45 -3.06
CA GLU A 677 -30.12 -16.38 -3.33
C GLU A 677 -30.08 -16.84 -4.81
N SER A 678 -31.23 -16.80 -5.50
CA SER A 678 -31.34 -17.23 -6.90
C SER A 678 -30.87 -16.20 -7.92
N ALA A 679 -30.87 -14.90 -7.57
CA ALA A 679 -30.47 -13.81 -8.48
C ALA A 679 -28.96 -13.78 -8.78
N ALA A 680 -28.14 -14.49 -7.98
CA ALA A 680 -26.70 -14.61 -8.19
C ALA A 680 -26.28 -15.82 -9.06
N LEU A 681 -27.24 -16.70 -9.44
CA LEU A 681 -26.95 -18.00 -10.05
C LEU A 681 -27.86 -18.33 -11.25
N ALA A 682 -27.89 -17.45 -12.25
CA ALA A 682 -28.58 -17.71 -13.53
C ALA A 682 -27.83 -17.10 -14.73
N ALA A 683 -26.94 -17.88 -15.36
CA ALA A 683 -26.33 -17.52 -16.65
C ALA A 683 -27.25 -17.93 -17.83
N PRO A 684 -27.54 -17.05 -18.81
CA PRO A 684 -28.29 -17.41 -20.00
C PRO A 684 -27.37 -18.11 -21.01
N ALA A 685 -27.66 -19.36 -21.36
CA ALA A 685 -26.87 -20.15 -22.30
C ALA A 685 -27.62 -20.42 -23.61
N THR A 686 -27.19 -19.81 -24.73
CA THR A 686 -27.42 -20.29 -26.11
C THR A 686 -26.44 -19.64 -27.11
N GLY A 687 -25.21 -20.18 -27.22
CA GLY A 687 -24.29 -20.08 -28.38
C GLY A 687 -23.77 -18.69 -28.82
N VAL A 688 -22.58 -18.52 -29.42
CA VAL A 688 -21.39 -19.38 -29.66
C VAL A 688 -20.20 -18.41 -29.77
N GLY A 689 -18.98 -18.65 -29.28
CA GLY A 689 -18.42 -19.80 -28.56
C GLY A 689 -16.88 -19.67 -28.50
N ALA A 690 -16.18 -20.80 -28.39
CA ALA A 690 -14.70 -20.95 -28.30
C ALA A 690 -14.01 -20.43 -27.00
N GLU A 691 -13.50 -21.40 -26.25
CA GLU A 691 -12.34 -21.42 -25.36
C GLU A 691 -11.76 -20.12 -24.75
N GLU A 692 -11.73 -20.04 -23.41
CA GLU A 692 -10.45 -20.12 -22.67
C GLU A 692 -10.67 -20.55 -21.20
N ARG A 693 -9.59 -20.85 -20.46
CA ARG A 693 -9.65 -21.49 -19.12
C ARG A 693 -9.46 -20.49 -17.98
N SER A 694 -10.33 -20.56 -16.98
CA SER A 694 -10.18 -19.84 -15.70
C SER A 694 -9.77 -20.78 -14.58
N TYR A 695 -8.78 -20.36 -13.78
CA TYR A 695 -8.47 -20.91 -12.45
C TYR A 695 -8.36 -19.73 -11.48
N ALA A 696 -9.39 -19.54 -10.63
CA ALA A 696 -9.44 -18.43 -9.67
C ALA A 696 -10.39 -18.72 -8.49
N THR A 697 -10.05 -19.68 -7.61
CA THR A 697 -10.62 -19.74 -6.25
C THR A 697 -9.84 -20.67 -5.32
N LEU A 698 -8.91 -20.11 -4.55
CA LEU A 698 -8.85 -20.19 -3.07
C LEU A 698 -7.72 -19.30 -2.53
#